data_AF-A0AAE8VV42-F1
#
_entry.id   AF-A0AAE8VV42-F1
#
_cell.length_a   1.000
_cell.length_b   1.000
_cell.length_c   1.000
_cell.angle_alpha   90.00
_cell.angle_beta   90.00
_cell.angle_gamma   90.00
#
_symmetry.space_group_name_H-M   'P 1'
#
loop_
_entity.id
_entity.type
_entity.pdbx_description
1 polymer ?
#
loop_
_entity_poly.entity_id
_entity_poly.type
_entity_poly.pdbx_seq_one_letter_code
_entity_poly.pdbx_strand_id
1 'polypeptide(L)'
;QAPKRLPELQELCAERAERQGELQYLLEPDLKEARGGLRDATALRAVAASWLADAPREGLADARRRLLDVRDALHLATGRATDRLALQEQDQVAAELGLLDADTLLRQVYEAARVISYASDVTWREVGRVLRSRAVRPRLRAMLGGGKPAPERSPLAEGVVEQDGEVVLARAARPERDPVLPLRAAAAAAQAGLPLSLHAVRHLAATARPLPTPWPAEAREQLVTLLGSGRPTVDVWEALEAEGLITQLLPDWERVRCRPQRNAVHVWTVDRHLIETAVRASELTRRVHRPDLLLVAALLHDIGKGWPGDHSVAGEIIAKDVAARIGFDREDVAVLSTLVRHHLLLVDTATRRDLEDPATVRSVAEAVGSPGTLELLHALTESDALATGPAAWSSWRASLVSDLVKRVAAVFAGDAPEEPEPAAPTAEQERLAIEAFRTGGPVLSLRAQTEAATEEKDDKGDPEPLGVELVIAVPDQPGVLPAVAGVLAMHRLTVRTAELRALDLPDGVEGSVLLLNWRVAAEYGSLPQAARLRADLVRALDGSLDIAGRLAERDAAYPRRRGVVAPPPRVTVAAAASRHATVIEVRAQDAPGLLHRIGRALEGAGVRVRSAHVSTLGANAVDAFYVVGAKGAPLPGEEAAAVARKLEETLRG
;
A
#
# COMPACT_ATOMS: atom_id res chain seq x y z
N GLN A 1 -26.43 4.45 39.13
CA GLN A 1 -26.52 3.57 37.93
C GLN A 1 -25.35 3.77 36.97
N ALA A 2 -24.89 5.01 36.75
CA ALA A 2 -23.81 5.30 35.79
C ALA A 2 -22.53 4.44 35.92
N PRO A 3 -21.98 4.16 37.13
CA PRO A 3 -20.80 3.28 37.25
C PRO A 3 -20.98 1.85 36.72
N LYS A 4 -22.23 1.37 36.64
CA LYS A 4 -22.56 0.05 36.08
C LYS A 4 -22.84 0.11 34.58
N ARG A 5 -23.48 1.20 34.10
CA ARG A 5 -23.91 1.36 32.70
C ARG A 5 -22.83 1.91 31.77
N LEU A 6 -21.85 2.66 32.29
CA LEU A 6 -20.79 3.22 31.46
C LEU A 6 -19.87 2.16 30.83
N PRO A 7 -19.46 1.10 31.54
CA PRO A 7 -18.75 -0.02 30.91
C PRO A 7 -19.56 -0.68 29.79
N GLU A 8 -20.87 -0.93 30.01
CA GLU A 8 -21.76 -1.49 28.97
C GLU A 8 -21.85 -0.55 27.74
N LEU A 9 -21.90 0.78 27.96
CA LEU A 9 -21.90 1.75 26.87
C LEU A 9 -20.56 1.77 26.12
N GLN A 10 -19.43 1.64 26.82
CA GLN A 10 -18.11 1.57 26.20
C GLN A 10 -17.97 0.33 25.32
N GLU A 11 -18.42 -0.83 25.82
CA GLU A 11 -18.45 -2.09 25.09
C GLU A 11 -19.31 -1.99 23.82
N LEU A 12 -20.51 -1.41 23.92
CA LEU A 12 -21.36 -1.14 22.75
C LEU A 12 -20.70 -0.21 21.72
N CYS A 13 -19.89 0.76 22.15
CA CYS A 13 -19.14 1.61 21.23
C CYS A 13 -18.01 0.83 20.54
N ALA A 14 -17.30 -0.05 21.28
CA ALA A 14 -16.24 -0.89 20.74
C ALA A 14 -16.78 -1.91 19.72
N GLU A 15 -17.84 -2.65 20.05
CA GLU A 15 -18.48 -3.61 19.12
C GLU A 15 -18.96 -2.93 17.83
N ARG A 16 -19.46 -1.69 17.94
CA ARG A 16 -19.88 -0.92 16.79
C ARG A 16 -18.69 -0.51 15.93
N ALA A 17 -17.61 -0.03 16.55
CA ALA A 17 -16.38 0.34 15.85
C ALA A 17 -15.77 -0.86 15.11
N GLU A 18 -15.76 -2.05 15.71
CA GLU A 18 -15.27 -3.28 15.06
C GLU A 18 -16.08 -3.65 13.82
N ARG A 19 -17.40 -3.46 13.85
CA ARG A 19 -18.29 -3.82 12.73
C ARG A 19 -18.30 -2.78 11.61
N GLN A 20 -18.25 -1.49 11.97
CA GLN A 20 -18.42 -0.38 11.03
C GLN A 20 -17.11 0.24 10.59
N GLY A 21 -16.01 -0.02 11.29
CA GLY A 21 -14.71 0.62 11.07
C GLY A 21 -14.64 2.02 11.66
N GLU A 22 -13.57 2.72 11.30
CA GLU A 22 -13.30 4.09 11.75
C GLU A 22 -13.63 5.10 10.65
N LEU A 23 -14.56 6.01 10.96
CA LEU A 23 -15.10 6.96 10.00
C LEU A 23 -13.98 7.76 9.30
N GLN A 24 -12.94 8.13 10.05
CA GLN A 24 -11.80 8.91 9.58
C GLN A 24 -10.91 8.22 8.52
N TYR A 25 -11.13 6.94 8.22
CA TYR A 25 -10.33 6.18 7.25
C TYR A 25 -11.14 5.52 6.14
N LEU A 26 -12.47 5.49 6.27
CA LEU A 26 -13.34 4.76 5.33
C LEU A 26 -13.61 5.60 4.08
N LEU A 27 -13.42 5.01 2.90
CA LEU A 27 -13.78 5.62 1.62
C LEU A 27 -15.29 5.74 1.43
N GLU A 28 -16.08 4.85 2.03
CA GLU A 28 -17.55 4.92 2.01
C GLU A 28 -18.10 4.90 3.45
N PRO A 29 -17.89 5.97 4.22
CA PRO A 29 -18.15 5.96 5.66
C PRO A 29 -19.64 5.90 6.00
N ASP A 30 -19.99 5.19 7.06
CA ASP A 30 -21.26 5.39 7.77
C ASP A 30 -21.10 6.56 8.76
N LEU A 31 -21.76 7.68 8.48
CA LEU A 31 -21.61 8.94 9.22
C LEU A 31 -22.11 8.85 10.67
N LYS A 32 -22.90 7.82 10.98
CA LYS A 32 -23.59 7.68 12.26
C LYS A 32 -22.96 6.61 13.12
N GLU A 33 -22.81 5.41 12.59
CA GLU A 33 -22.44 4.23 13.36
C GLU A 33 -20.92 4.00 13.38
N ALA A 34 -20.14 4.43 12.39
CA ALA A 34 -18.67 4.28 12.43
C ALA A 34 -18.03 5.04 13.61
N ARG A 35 -16.85 4.59 14.08
CA ARG A 35 -16.09 5.27 15.15
C ARG A 35 -15.73 6.69 14.72
N GLY A 36 -15.94 7.66 15.59
CA GLY A 36 -15.87 9.09 15.29
C GLY A 36 -17.16 9.67 14.72
N GLY A 37 -18.21 8.86 14.55
CA GLY A 37 -19.50 9.25 13.99
C GLY A 37 -20.48 9.87 15.00
N LEU A 38 -21.70 10.15 14.53
CA LEU A 38 -22.74 10.81 15.32
C LEU A 38 -23.15 10.04 16.58
N ARG A 39 -22.99 8.70 16.60
CA ARG A 39 -23.25 7.89 17.79
C ARG A 39 -22.20 8.08 18.88
N ASP A 40 -20.93 8.23 18.54
CA ASP A 40 -19.88 8.55 19.51
C ASP A 40 -20.10 9.94 20.11
N ALA A 41 -20.44 10.93 19.28
CA ALA A 41 -20.83 12.25 19.78
C ALA A 41 -22.04 12.21 20.74
N THR A 42 -22.96 11.27 20.52
CA THR A 42 -24.10 11.04 21.42
C THR A 42 -23.66 10.36 22.72
N ALA A 43 -22.77 9.36 22.65
CA ALA A 43 -22.21 8.69 23.81
C ALA A 43 -21.43 9.67 24.71
N LEU A 44 -20.60 10.53 24.13
CA LEU A 44 -19.87 11.59 24.83
C LEU A 44 -20.82 12.51 25.61
N ARG A 45 -21.94 12.94 25.00
CA ARG A 45 -22.97 13.73 25.70
C ARG A 45 -23.62 12.97 26.85
N ALA A 46 -23.85 11.65 26.70
CA ALA A 46 -24.41 10.82 27.75
C ALA A 46 -23.43 10.65 28.93
N VAL A 47 -22.12 10.51 28.64
CA VAL A 47 -21.08 10.49 29.67
C VAL A 47 -21.03 11.83 30.41
N ALA A 48 -21.02 12.95 29.70
CA ALA A 48 -21.05 14.28 30.33
C ALA A 48 -22.30 14.46 31.23
N ALA A 49 -23.46 14.01 30.76
CA ALA A 49 -24.71 14.04 31.54
C ALA A 49 -24.67 13.14 32.81
N SER A 50 -23.72 12.21 32.91
CA SER A 50 -23.52 11.38 34.10
C SER A 50 -22.69 12.04 35.21
N TRP A 51 -22.08 13.21 34.92
CA TRP A 51 -21.20 13.96 35.84
C TRP A 51 -19.96 13.16 36.30
N LEU A 52 -19.59 12.09 35.59
CA LEU A 52 -18.42 11.26 35.91
C LEU A 52 -17.15 11.70 35.20
N ALA A 53 -17.28 12.15 33.96
CA ALA A 53 -16.21 12.70 33.14
C ALA A 53 -16.81 13.77 32.23
N ASP A 54 -16.02 14.76 31.84
CA ASP A 54 -16.40 15.72 30.81
C ASP A 54 -15.58 15.44 29.55
N ALA A 55 -16.22 15.56 28.39
CA ALA A 55 -15.53 15.42 27.13
C ALA A 55 -14.82 16.74 26.77
N PRO A 56 -13.69 16.69 26.06
CA PRO A 56 -13.10 17.89 25.48
C PRO A 56 -14.15 18.60 24.61
N ARG A 57 -14.58 19.79 25.02
CA ARG A 57 -15.71 20.49 24.40
C ARG A 57 -15.32 21.26 23.13
N GLU A 58 -14.05 21.62 23.05
CA GLU A 58 -13.48 22.38 21.95
C GLU A 58 -13.52 21.57 20.65
N GLY A 59 -14.00 22.17 19.57
CA GLY A 59 -14.17 21.52 18.26
C GLY A 59 -15.30 20.48 18.18
N LEU A 60 -15.72 19.86 19.29
CA LEU A 60 -16.68 18.75 19.28
C LEU A 60 -18.07 19.15 18.75
N ALA A 61 -18.54 20.34 19.08
CA ALA A 61 -19.83 20.85 18.59
C ALA A 61 -19.80 21.10 17.07
N ASP A 62 -18.69 21.63 16.57
CA ASP A 62 -18.50 21.92 15.15
C ASP A 62 -18.28 20.65 14.34
N ALA A 63 -17.50 19.69 14.85
CA ALA A 63 -17.34 18.36 14.25
C ALA A 63 -18.69 17.65 14.11
N ARG A 64 -19.50 17.64 15.18
CA ARG A 64 -20.85 17.07 15.13
C ARG A 64 -21.75 17.81 14.12
N ARG A 65 -21.67 19.14 14.06
CA ARG A 65 -22.44 19.94 13.10
C ARG A 65 -22.07 19.57 11.68
N ARG A 66 -20.77 19.51 11.35
CA ARG A 66 -20.28 19.11 10.02
C ARG A 66 -20.82 17.74 9.61
N LEU A 67 -20.75 16.74 10.48
CA LEU A 67 -21.31 15.41 10.17
C LEU A 67 -22.83 15.43 9.95
N LEU A 68 -23.56 16.29 10.66
CA LEU A 68 -25.01 16.47 10.43
C LEU A 68 -25.28 17.17 9.09
N ASP A 69 -24.54 18.24 8.77
CA ASP A 69 -24.69 18.97 7.51
C ASP A 69 -24.41 18.04 6.32
N VAL A 70 -23.37 17.21 6.40
CA VAL A 70 -23.06 16.18 5.37
C VAL A 70 -24.18 15.16 5.25
N ARG A 71 -24.74 14.71 6.37
CA ARG A 71 -25.84 13.75 6.36
C ARG A 71 -27.11 14.34 5.76
N ASP A 72 -27.41 15.59 6.06
CA ASP A 72 -28.58 16.28 5.51
C ASP A 72 -28.41 16.50 4.00
N ALA A 73 -27.22 16.91 3.54
CA ALA A 73 -26.89 16.98 2.11
C ALA A 73 -27.00 15.61 1.41
N LEU A 74 -26.54 14.53 2.05
CA LEU A 74 -26.70 13.16 1.55
C LEU A 74 -28.17 12.75 1.41
N HIS A 75 -29.01 13.10 2.37
CA HIS A 75 -30.45 12.83 2.30
C HIS A 75 -31.12 13.63 1.17
N LEU A 76 -30.74 14.90 0.98
CA LEU A 76 -31.24 15.73 -0.11
C LEU A 76 -30.82 15.19 -1.48
N ALA A 77 -29.56 14.82 -1.63
CA ALA A 77 -29.00 14.28 -2.88
C ALA A 77 -29.66 12.94 -3.27
N THR A 78 -29.89 12.05 -2.30
CA THR A 78 -30.40 10.69 -2.57
C THR A 78 -31.92 10.55 -2.47
N GLY A 79 -32.60 11.51 -1.81
CA GLY A 79 -34.02 11.41 -1.45
C GLY A 79 -34.33 10.30 -0.45
N ARG A 80 -33.31 9.76 0.26
CA ARG A 80 -33.43 8.62 1.16
C ARG A 80 -32.81 8.93 2.53
N ALA A 81 -33.36 8.31 3.57
CA ALA A 81 -32.77 8.35 4.91
C ALA A 81 -31.62 7.33 5.02
N THR A 82 -30.47 7.64 4.43
CA THR A 82 -29.24 6.82 4.48
C THR A 82 -28.14 7.52 5.26
N ASP A 83 -27.44 6.76 6.11
CA ASP A 83 -26.29 7.25 6.88
C ASP A 83 -24.94 6.93 6.18
N ARG A 84 -24.95 6.15 5.08
CA ARG A 84 -23.74 5.74 4.34
C ARG A 84 -23.43 6.65 3.16
N LEU A 85 -22.26 7.28 3.19
CA LEU A 85 -21.75 8.14 2.12
C LEU A 85 -21.02 7.30 1.06
N ALA A 86 -21.79 6.68 0.16
CA ALA A 86 -21.24 5.85 -0.92
C ALA A 86 -20.46 6.68 -1.96
N LEU A 87 -19.46 6.07 -2.60
CA LEU A 87 -18.51 6.75 -3.50
C LEU A 87 -19.22 7.57 -4.59
N GLN A 88 -20.26 7.00 -5.18
CA GLN A 88 -21.03 7.60 -6.27
C GLN A 88 -21.82 8.85 -5.87
N GLU A 89 -22.10 9.04 -4.58
CA GLU A 89 -22.88 10.17 -4.07
C GLU A 89 -21.98 11.34 -3.63
N GLN A 90 -20.67 11.10 -3.46
CA GLN A 90 -19.75 12.05 -2.81
C GLN A 90 -19.61 13.37 -3.56
N ASP A 91 -19.47 13.34 -4.89
CA ASP A 91 -19.34 14.56 -5.68
C ASP A 91 -20.63 15.40 -5.65
N GLN A 92 -21.80 14.74 -5.65
CA GLN A 92 -23.08 15.44 -5.54
C GLN A 92 -23.25 16.07 -4.15
N VAL A 93 -22.92 15.33 -3.08
CA VAL A 93 -22.98 15.84 -1.71
C VAL A 93 -21.97 16.99 -1.50
N ALA A 94 -20.78 16.91 -2.10
CA ALA A 94 -19.81 17.98 -2.07
C ALA A 94 -20.35 19.26 -2.73
N ALA A 95 -21.01 19.13 -3.89
CA ALA A 95 -21.63 20.25 -4.59
C ALA A 95 -22.75 20.91 -3.77
N GLU A 96 -23.63 20.13 -3.14
CA GLU A 96 -24.71 20.64 -2.27
C GLU A 96 -24.17 21.44 -1.06
N LEU A 97 -22.99 21.06 -0.56
CA LEU A 97 -22.29 21.77 0.53
C LEU A 97 -21.41 22.92 0.05
N GLY A 98 -21.34 23.18 -1.26
CA GLY A 98 -20.49 24.22 -1.85
C GLY A 98 -18.99 23.91 -1.74
N LEU A 99 -18.61 22.63 -1.67
CA LEU A 99 -17.22 22.17 -1.67
C LEU A 99 -16.73 21.96 -3.10
N LEU A 100 -15.39 21.97 -3.26
CA LEU A 100 -14.76 21.83 -4.58
C LEU A 100 -14.99 20.46 -5.21
N ASP A 101 -14.84 19.39 -4.41
CA ASP A 101 -14.87 18.00 -4.85
C ASP A 101 -15.10 17.02 -3.69
N ALA A 102 -15.31 15.74 -4.03
CA ALA A 102 -15.43 14.65 -3.06
C ALA A 102 -14.22 14.51 -2.11
N ASP A 103 -13.00 14.82 -2.54
CA ASP A 103 -11.81 14.70 -1.69
C ASP A 103 -11.81 15.77 -0.59
N THR A 104 -12.24 16.98 -0.92
CA THR A 104 -12.46 18.07 0.04
C THR A 104 -13.55 17.71 1.05
N LEU A 105 -14.65 17.10 0.57
CA LEU A 105 -15.72 16.58 1.43
C LEU A 105 -15.19 15.52 2.40
N LEU A 106 -14.54 14.48 1.90
CA LEU A 106 -14.02 13.40 2.74
C LEU A 106 -12.99 13.90 3.73
N ARG A 107 -12.08 14.82 3.35
CA ARG A 107 -11.15 15.45 4.28
C ARG A 107 -11.87 16.12 5.46
N GLN A 108 -12.91 16.91 5.21
CA GLN A 108 -13.66 17.56 6.29
C GLN A 108 -14.41 16.56 7.18
N VAL A 109 -14.93 15.48 6.58
CA VAL A 109 -15.58 14.37 7.30
C VAL A 109 -14.57 13.66 8.20
N TYR A 110 -13.37 13.38 7.70
CA TYR A 110 -12.30 12.73 8.46
C TYR A 110 -11.77 13.61 9.58
N GLU A 111 -11.60 14.92 9.35
CA GLU A 111 -11.20 15.88 10.38
C GLU A 111 -12.23 15.94 11.51
N ALA A 112 -13.52 15.99 11.18
CA ALA A 112 -14.60 15.97 12.17
C ALA A 112 -14.62 14.65 12.97
N ALA A 113 -14.45 13.52 12.29
CA ALA A 113 -14.40 12.22 12.94
C ALA A 113 -13.17 12.06 13.85
N ARG A 114 -11.99 12.54 13.44
CA ARG A 114 -10.77 12.50 14.26
C ARG A 114 -10.97 13.29 15.56
N VAL A 115 -11.61 14.46 15.51
CA VAL A 115 -11.97 15.25 16.71
C VAL A 115 -12.87 14.44 17.66
N ILE A 116 -13.92 13.80 17.13
CA ILE A 116 -14.86 13.00 17.94
C ILE A 116 -14.17 11.75 18.51
N SER A 117 -13.35 11.06 17.73
CA SER A 117 -12.59 9.88 18.15
C SER A 117 -11.61 10.23 19.27
N TYR A 118 -10.82 11.27 19.10
CA TYR A 118 -9.86 11.71 20.12
C TYR A 118 -10.56 12.15 21.42
N ALA A 119 -11.65 12.92 21.30
CA ALA A 119 -12.47 13.30 22.46
C ALA A 119 -13.04 12.06 23.17
N SER A 120 -13.45 11.03 22.42
CA SER A 120 -13.92 9.74 22.95
C SER A 120 -12.82 9.03 23.72
N ASP A 121 -11.61 8.94 23.19
CA ASP A 121 -10.49 8.26 23.84
C ASP A 121 -10.08 8.94 25.16
N VAL A 122 -10.01 10.28 25.17
CA VAL A 122 -9.74 11.05 26.39
C VAL A 122 -10.85 10.82 27.43
N THR A 123 -12.11 10.86 26.99
CA THR A 123 -13.27 10.72 27.88
C THR A 123 -13.34 9.32 28.50
N TRP A 124 -13.14 8.27 27.71
CA TRP A 124 -13.19 6.89 28.22
C TRP A 124 -12.00 6.57 29.14
N ARG A 125 -10.82 7.14 28.89
CA ARG A 125 -9.69 7.09 29.84
C ARG A 125 -10.03 7.74 31.17
N GLU A 126 -10.61 8.94 31.16
CA GLU A 126 -11.08 9.64 32.37
C GLU A 126 -12.13 8.80 33.13
N VAL A 127 -13.14 8.29 32.42
CA VAL A 127 -14.17 7.41 33.01
C VAL A 127 -13.51 6.19 33.68
N GLY A 128 -12.59 5.51 32.98
CA GLY A 128 -11.85 4.38 33.53
C GLY A 128 -11.10 4.75 34.81
N ARG A 129 -10.42 5.90 34.84
CA ARG A 129 -9.70 6.41 36.02
C ARG A 129 -10.65 6.64 37.19
N VAL A 130 -11.77 7.32 36.94
CA VAL A 130 -12.79 7.62 37.96
C VAL A 130 -13.41 6.33 38.51
N LEU A 131 -13.74 5.35 37.66
CA LEU A 131 -14.31 4.07 38.08
C LEU A 131 -13.30 3.26 38.91
N ARG A 132 -12.03 3.17 38.49
CA ARG A 132 -10.97 2.51 39.29
C ARG A 132 -10.80 3.16 40.66
N SER A 133 -10.79 4.49 40.71
CA SER A 133 -10.65 5.23 41.98
C SER A 133 -11.79 4.95 42.97
N ARG A 134 -13.00 4.67 42.47
CA ARG A 134 -14.18 4.33 43.27
C ARG A 134 -14.24 2.86 43.69
N ALA A 135 -13.57 1.97 42.94
CA ALA A 135 -13.52 0.53 43.25
C ALA A 135 -12.58 0.22 44.43
N VAL A 136 -11.56 1.05 44.68
CA VAL A 136 -10.69 0.95 45.86
C VAL A 136 -11.51 1.21 47.14
N ARG A 137 -11.82 0.15 47.89
CA ARG A 137 -12.72 0.18 49.05
C ARG A 137 -12.31 1.22 50.10
N PRO A 138 -13.27 1.96 50.72
CA PRO A 138 -13.00 2.91 51.81
C PRO A 138 -12.30 2.28 53.04
N ARG A 139 -12.55 0.99 53.31
CA ARG A 139 -12.01 0.28 54.49
C ARG A 139 -10.49 0.08 54.46
N LEU A 140 -9.89 -0.10 53.27
CA LEU A 140 -8.43 -0.18 53.11
C LEU A 140 -7.79 1.20 53.29
N ARG A 141 -8.46 2.26 52.82
CA ARG A 141 -8.03 3.66 52.97
C ARG A 141 -8.02 4.15 54.42
N ALA A 142 -8.95 3.65 55.25
CA ALA A 142 -9.01 3.95 56.68
C ALA A 142 -7.97 3.18 57.51
N MET A 143 -7.50 2.03 57.03
CA MET A 143 -6.54 1.17 57.75
C MET A 143 -5.07 1.59 57.55
N LEU A 144 -4.76 2.34 56.47
CA LEU A 144 -3.40 2.72 56.08
C LEU A 144 -2.97 4.14 56.51
N GLY A 145 -3.70 4.78 57.43
CA GLY A 145 -3.38 6.13 57.91
C GLY A 145 -3.80 7.21 56.91
N GLY A 146 -4.69 8.10 57.35
CA GLY A 146 -5.35 9.10 56.52
C GLY A 146 -4.41 10.15 55.93
N GLY A 147 -3.93 9.91 54.72
CA GLY A 147 -3.48 10.91 53.77
C GLY A 147 -3.96 10.50 52.38
N LYS A 148 -4.39 11.44 51.52
CA LYS A 148 -4.47 11.13 50.10
C LYS A 148 -3.04 10.76 49.68
N PRO A 149 -2.75 9.54 49.19
CA PRO A 149 -1.44 9.31 48.59
C PRO A 149 -1.29 10.38 47.50
N ALA A 150 -0.25 11.20 47.61
CA ALA A 150 0.09 12.09 46.51
C ALA A 150 0.24 11.22 45.26
N PRO A 151 -0.32 11.61 44.11
CA PRO A 151 -0.15 10.81 42.89
C PRO A 151 1.36 10.61 42.70
N GLU A 152 1.78 9.35 42.71
CA GLU A 152 3.18 8.97 42.57
C GLU A 152 3.61 9.37 41.16
N ARG A 153 4.54 10.32 41.08
CA ARG A 153 5.06 10.83 39.81
C ARG A 153 6.38 10.13 39.54
N SER A 154 6.39 9.25 38.56
CA SER A 154 7.59 8.54 38.15
C SER A 154 8.28 9.31 37.02
N PRO A 155 9.57 9.68 37.16
CA PRO A 155 10.27 10.37 36.08
C PRO A 155 10.47 9.44 34.88
N LEU A 156 10.15 9.94 33.68
CA LEU A 156 10.34 9.22 32.42
C LEU A 156 11.48 9.81 31.60
N ALA A 157 11.57 11.15 31.55
CA ALA A 157 12.64 11.89 30.90
C ALA A 157 12.78 13.28 31.54
N GLU A 158 13.76 14.07 31.11
CA GLU A 158 13.91 15.44 31.60
C GLU A 158 12.65 16.28 31.29
N GLY A 159 12.01 16.80 32.34
CA GLY A 159 10.77 17.58 32.20
C GLY A 159 9.49 16.74 31.98
N VAL A 160 9.59 15.40 31.99
CA VAL A 160 8.48 14.48 31.66
C VAL A 160 8.31 13.42 32.74
N VAL A 161 7.08 13.23 33.23
CA VAL A 161 6.77 12.25 34.28
C VAL A 161 5.50 11.46 33.93
N GLU A 162 5.42 10.22 34.39
CA GLU A 162 4.17 9.49 34.46
C GLU A 162 3.34 9.98 35.64
N GLN A 163 2.04 10.14 35.43
CA GLN A 163 1.07 10.34 36.50
C GLN A 163 -0.26 9.67 36.15
N ASP A 164 -0.76 8.79 37.03
CA ASP A 164 -2.07 8.14 36.89
C ASP A 164 -2.27 7.37 35.56
N GLY A 165 -1.18 6.78 35.03
CA GLY A 165 -1.17 6.03 33.78
C GLY A 165 -1.16 6.90 32.53
N GLU A 166 -0.81 8.18 32.64
CA GLU A 166 -0.62 9.10 31.52
C GLU A 166 0.71 9.83 31.65
N VAL A 167 1.26 10.26 30.51
CA VAL A 167 2.44 11.13 30.48
C VAL A 167 2.02 12.59 30.65
N VAL A 168 2.65 13.26 31.61
CA VAL A 168 2.44 14.65 31.96
C VAL A 168 3.76 15.41 32.05
N LEU A 169 3.70 16.74 32.02
CA LEU A 169 4.87 17.58 32.24
C LEU A 169 5.26 17.64 33.73
N ALA A 170 6.56 17.59 34.00
CA ALA A 170 7.10 17.85 35.33
C ALA A 170 6.78 19.29 35.78
N ARG A 171 6.68 19.54 37.08
CA ARG A 171 6.37 20.90 37.61
C ARG A 171 7.42 21.95 37.23
N ALA A 172 8.66 21.51 37.06
CA ALA A 172 9.79 22.35 36.68
C ALA A 172 9.94 22.50 35.15
N ALA A 173 9.15 21.79 34.34
CA ALA A 173 9.23 21.89 32.89
C ALA A 173 8.86 23.31 32.43
N ARG A 174 9.58 23.81 31.42
CA ARG A 174 9.41 25.14 30.84
C ARG A 174 9.42 25.04 29.31
N PRO A 175 8.32 24.62 28.67
CA PRO A 175 8.25 24.47 27.21
C PRO A 175 8.64 25.75 26.45
N GLU A 176 8.40 26.92 27.04
CA GLU A 176 8.75 28.22 26.48
C GLU A 176 10.26 28.49 26.42
N ARG A 177 11.08 27.64 27.06
CA ARG A 177 12.55 27.68 27.06
C ARG A 177 13.18 26.41 26.50
N ASP A 178 12.40 25.36 26.29
CA ASP A 178 12.85 24.06 25.81
C ASP A 178 11.99 23.62 24.61
N PRO A 179 12.41 23.97 23.38
CA PRO A 179 11.66 23.62 22.17
C PRO A 179 11.69 22.11 21.85
N VAL A 180 12.54 21.32 22.51
CA VAL A 180 12.66 19.87 22.30
C VAL A 180 11.65 19.08 23.14
N LEU A 181 11.15 19.68 24.22
CA LEU A 181 10.23 19.06 25.17
C LEU A 181 9.00 18.37 24.53
N PRO A 182 8.34 18.90 23.46
CA PRO A 182 7.25 18.18 22.81
C PRO A 182 7.65 16.80 22.27
N LEU A 183 8.78 16.72 21.56
CA LEU A 183 9.29 15.45 21.02
C LEU A 183 9.79 14.54 22.14
N ARG A 184 10.42 15.08 23.19
CA ARG A 184 10.86 14.31 24.36
C ARG A 184 9.69 13.69 25.11
N ALA A 185 8.62 14.45 25.31
CA ALA A 185 7.39 13.95 25.93
C ALA A 185 6.75 12.84 25.09
N ALA A 186 6.72 13.02 23.76
CA ALA A 186 6.17 12.04 22.83
C ALA A 186 6.98 10.73 22.82
N ALA A 187 8.30 10.81 22.68
CA ALA A 187 9.18 9.66 22.72
C ALA A 187 9.05 8.88 24.04
N ALA A 188 9.09 9.59 25.18
CA ALA A 188 8.92 8.98 26.51
C ALA A 188 7.55 8.29 26.66
N ALA A 189 6.48 8.91 26.14
CA ALA A 189 5.15 8.32 26.14
C ALA A 189 5.07 7.05 25.30
N ALA A 190 5.62 7.08 24.09
CA ALA A 190 5.60 5.93 23.18
C ALA A 190 6.44 4.76 23.74
N GLN A 191 7.63 5.03 24.26
CA GLN A 191 8.49 4.01 24.89
C GLN A 191 7.84 3.38 26.13
N ALA A 192 7.14 4.18 26.94
CA ALA A 192 6.41 3.69 28.11
C ALA A 192 5.11 2.95 27.75
N GLY A 193 4.64 3.03 26.51
CA GLY A 193 3.33 2.52 26.11
C GLY A 193 2.17 3.26 26.79
N LEU A 194 2.37 4.54 27.12
CA LEU A 194 1.42 5.36 27.86
C LEU A 194 0.89 6.51 27.00
N PRO A 195 -0.39 6.87 27.12
CA PRO A 195 -0.94 8.01 26.39
C PRO A 195 -0.43 9.33 26.97
N LEU A 196 -0.26 10.33 26.10
CA LEU A 196 -0.08 11.71 26.54
C LEU A 196 -1.39 12.25 27.14
N SER A 197 -1.26 12.95 28.26
CA SER A 197 -2.41 13.67 28.83
C SER A 197 -2.79 14.85 27.95
N LEU A 198 -4.11 15.04 27.75
CA LEU A 198 -4.64 16.17 26.97
C LEU A 198 -4.09 17.52 27.45
N HIS A 199 -3.99 17.71 28.76
CA HIS A 199 -3.48 18.94 29.35
C HIS A 199 -2.01 19.19 28.99
N ALA A 200 -1.16 18.16 29.02
CA ALA A 200 0.24 18.29 28.62
C ALA A 200 0.37 18.67 27.14
N VAL A 201 -0.36 17.99 26.25
CA VAL A 201 -0.33 18.28 24.82
C VAL A 201 -0.78 19.72 24.53
N ARG A 202 -1.90 20.15 25.09
CA ARG A 202 -2.40 21.53 24.95
C ARG A 202 -1.41 22.57 25.45
N HIS A 203 -0.81 22.30 26.62
CA HIS A 203 0.20 23.18 27.18
C HIS A 203 1.43 23.29 26.25
N LEU A 204 1.91 22.16 25.71
CA LEU A 204 2.99 22.14 24.74
C LEU A 204 2.61 22.91 23.46
N ALA A 205 1.45 22.64 22.87
CA ALA A 205 0.96 23.29 21.66
C ALA A 205 0.84 24.81 21.81
N ALA A 206 0.47 25.30 22.99
CA ALA A 206 0.28 26.71 23.26
C ALA A 206 1.57 27.47 23.66
N THR A 207 2.56 26.78 24.25
CA THR A 207 3.68 27.45 24.92
C THR A 207 5.07 27.06 24.39
N ALA A 208 5.20 25.92 23.72
CA ALA A 208 6.48 25.49 23.17
C ALA A 208 6.95 26.46 22.07
N ARG A 209 8.25 26.78 22.07
CA ARG A 209 8.85 27.54 20.97
C ARG A 209 9.07 26.63 19.76
N PRO A 210 9.03 27.17 18.53
CA PRO A 210 9.46 26.44 17.35
C PRO A 210 10.91 25.96 17.50
N LEU A 211 11.20 24.77 16.96
CA LEU A 211 12.57 24.26 16.88
C LEU A 211 13.42 25.15 15.96
N PRO A 212 14.72 25.37 16.28
CA PRO A 212 15.63 26.04 15.35
C PRO A 212 15.82 25.19 14.08
N THR A 213 16.32 25.78 13.00
CA THR A 213 16.66 25.08 11.76
C THR A 213 18.17 25.20 11.49
N PRO A 214 18.93 24.10 11.42
CA PRO A 214 18.49 22.71 11.62
C PRO A 214 18.07 22.43 13.08
N TRP A 215 17.28 21.38 13.28
CA TRP A 215 16.89 20.93 14.61
C TRP A 215 18.12 20.52 15.44
N PRO A 216 18.08 20.65 16.78
CA PRO A 216 19.11 20.08 17.64
C PRO A 216 19.15 18.56 17.51
N ALA A 217 20.33 17.95 17.71
CA ALA A 217 20.51 16.49 17.62
C ALA A 217 19.53 15.72 18.51
N GLU A 218 19.29 16.22 19.73
CA GLU A 218 18.32 15.64 20.65
C GLU A 218 16.91 15.57 20.04
N ALA A 219 16.44 16.63 19.37
CA ALA A 219 15.11 16.63 18.75
C ALA A 219 14.98 15.56 17.65
N ARG A 220 16.01 15.41 16.82
CA ARG A 220 16.08 14.34 15.82
C ARG A 220 16.07 12.96 16.47
N GLU A 221 16.85 12.75 17.54
CA GLU A 221 16.89 11.49 18.29
C GLU A 221 15.55 11.16 18.94
N GLN A 222 14.85 12.15 19.51
CA GLN A 222 13.52 11.96 20.07
C GLN A 222 12.48 11.63 18.99
N LEU A 223 12.55 12.24 17.80
CA LEU A 223 11.70 11.86 16.67
C LEU A 223 11.96 10.40 16.25
N VAL A 224 13.21 10.00 16.08
CA VAL A 224 13.57 8.62 15.73
C VAL A 224 13.11 7.64 16.81
N THR A 225 13.26 8.00 18.08
CA THR A 225 12.80 7.19 19.21
C THR A 225 11.28 7.03 19.21
N LEU A 226 10.54 8.12 18.95
CA LEU A 226 9.09 8.09 18.79
C LEU A 226 8.69 7.15 17.65
N LEU A 227 9.28 7.26 16.47
CA LEU A 227 8.96 6.39 15.32
C LEU A 227 9.35 4.93 15.56
N GLY A 228 10.48 4.70 16.24
CA GLY A 228 11.00 3.37 16.55
C GLY A 228 10.27 2.65 17.69
N SER A 229 9.32 3.29 18.37
CA SER A 229 8.58 2.70 19.49
C SER A 229 7.46 1.74 19.05
N GLY A 230 7.17 1.64 17.75
CA GLY A 230 6.18 0.70 17.20
C GLY A 230 4.74 1.10 17.49
N ARG A 231 3.86 0.15 17.82
CA ARG A 231 2.41 0.41 17.92
C ARG A 231 2.03 1.57 18.87
N PRO A 232 2.66 1.80 20.03
CA PRO A 232 2.39 2.96 20.88
C PRO A 232 2.55 4.34 20.20
N THR A 233 3.37 4.44 19.17
CA THR A 233 3.60 5.69 18.40
C THR A 233 2.31 6.26 17.84
N VAL A 234 1.39 5.39 17.43
CA VAL A 234 0.07 5.74 16.89
C VAL A 234 -0.70 6.64 17.86
N ASP A 235 -0.90 6.24 19.10
CA ASP A 235 -1.76 6.97 20.03
C ASP A 235 -1.12 8.30 20.46
N VAL A 236 0.20 8.30 20.58
CA VAL A 236 0.99 9.50 20.87
C VAL A 236 0.92 10.49 19.72
N TRP A 237 1.08 10.02 18.48
CA TRP A 237 1.02 10.85 17.28
C TRP A 237 -0.37 11.47 17.11
N GLU A 238 -1.43 10.68 17.26
CA GLU A 238 -2.82 11.18 17.21
C GLU A 238 -3.08 12.24 18.29
N ALA A 239 -2.50 12.09 19.49
CA ALA A 239 -2.62 13.10 20.53
C ALA A 239 -1.95 14.43 20.15
N LEU A 240 -0.75 14.39 19.57
CA LEU A 240 -0.06 15.58 19.07
C LEU A 240 -0.81 16.21 17.89
N GLU A 241 -1.32 15.38 16.98
CA GLU A 241 -2.07 15.78 15.79
C GLU A 241 -3.37 16.49 16.14
N ALA A 242 -4.08 16.00 17.16
CA ALA A 242 -5.35 16.58 17.62
C ALA A 242 -5.21 18.05 18.08
N GLU A 243 -4.04 18.43 18.57
CA GLU A 243 -3.72 19.79 19.02
C GLU A 243 -2.79 20.52 18.02
N GLY A 244 -2.57 19.96 16.83
CA GLY A 244 -1.84 20.58 15.72
C GLY A 244 -0.31 20.64 15.88
N LEU A 245 0.27 19.95 16.86
CA LEU A 245 1.72 19.96 17.11
C LEU A 245 2.52 19.34 15.97
N ILE A 246 1.96 18.32 15.29
CA ILE A 246 2.63 17.68 14.16
C ILE A 246 2.82 18.66 13.00
N THR A 247 1.78 19.39 12.60
CA THR A 247 1.89 20.42 11.55
C THR A 247 2.84 21.55 11.94
N GLN A 248 2.93 21.91 13.22
CA GLN A 248 3.90 22.90 13.71
C GLN A 248 5.35 22.41 13.56
N LEU A 249 5.60 21.13 13.83
CA LEU A 249 6.93 20.51 13.68
C LEU A 249 7.26 20.26 12.21
N LEU A 250 6.30 19.75 11.43
CA LEU A 250 6.44 19.34 10.04
C LEU A 250 5.38 20.05 9.18
N PRO A 251 5.62 21.30 8.74
CA PRO A 251 4.64 22.08 7.99
C PRO A 251 4.07 21.39 6.74
N ASP A 252 4.89 20.60 6.04
CA ASP A 252 4.51 19.85 4.84
C ASP A 252 3.46 18.76 5.11
N TRP A 253 3.30 18.35 6.38
CA TRP A 253 2.30 17.38 6.83
C TRP A 253 0.86 17.82 6.54
N GLU A 254 0.59 19.13 6.52
CA GLU A 254 -0.74 19.70 6.25
C GLU A 254 -1.34 19.24 4.91
N ARG A 255 -0.47 18.87 3.96
CA ARG A 255 -0.88 18.41 2.62
C ARG A 255 -1.31 16.93 2.60
N VAL A 256 -0.82 16.13 3.53
CA VAL A 256 -1.16 14.69 3.66
C VAL A 256 -2.17 14.42 4.79
N ARG A 257 -2.32 15.36 5.72
CA ARG A 257 -3.29 15.34 6.81
C ARG A 257 -4.71 15.07 6.31
N CYS A 258 -5.33 14.02 6.85
CA CYS A 258 -6.68 13.55 6.51
C CYS A 258 -6.93 13.41 4.99
N ARG A 259 -5.87 13.14 4.20
CA ARG A 259 -6.00 13.01 2.75
C ARG A 259 -6.56 11.63 2.38
N PRO A 260 -7.69 11.54 1.67
CA PRO A 260 -8.24 10.25 1.23
C PRO A 260 -7.33 9.51 0.24
N GLN A 261 -7.36 8.18 0.27
CA GLN A 261 -6.65 7.32 -0.69
C GLN A 261 -7.65 6.50 -1.49
N ARG A 262 -7.93 6.88 -2.75
CA ARG A 262 -9.02 6.27 -3.56
C ARG A 262 -8.77 4.82 -4.00
N ASN A 263 -7.56 4.29 -3.85
CA ASN A 263 -7.30 2.89 -4.20
C ASN A 263 -7.82 1.97 -3.08
N ALA A 264 -8.65 1.00 -3.46
CA ALA A 264 -9.31 0.07 -2.53
C ALA A 264 -8.36 -0.80 -1.67
N VAL A 265 -7.05 -0.79 -1.99
CA VAL A 265 -6.03 -1.50 -1.21
C VAL A 265 -5.60 -0.71 0.03
N HIS A 266 -5.75 0.61 0.05
CA HIS A 266 -5.36 1.42 1.20
C HIS A 266 -6.45 1.38 2.27
N VAL A 267 -6.05 0.99 3.48
CA VAL A 267 -6.92 0.96 4.66
C VAL A 267 -6.99 2.33 5.34
N TRP A 268 -5.98 3.17 5.13
CA TRP A 268 -5.76 4.40 5.88
C TRP A 268 -5.71 5.66 4.99
N THR A 269 -6.00 6.82 5.58
CA THR A 269 -5.63 8.12 4.98
C THR A 269 -4.12 8.23 4.82
N VAL A 270 -3.63 9.14 3.96
CA VAL A 270 -2.18 9.23 3.65
C VAL A 270 -1.36 9.47 4.92
N ASP A 271 -1.71 10.46 5.73
CA ASP A 271 -1.05 10.76 7.01
C ASP A 271 -0.97 9.54 7.94
N ARG A 272 -2.07 8.81 8.08
CA ARG A 272 -2.13 7.61 8.93
C ARG A 272 -1.28 6.48 8.36
N HIS A 273 -1.31 6.29 7.05
CA HIS A 273 -0.47 5.32 6.33
C HIS A 273 1.00 5.56 6.60
N LEU A 274 1.49 6.81 6.55
CA LEU A 274 2.88 7.15 6.85
C LEU A 274 3.31 6.68 8.25
N ILE A 275 2.44 6.82 9.25
CA ILE A 275 2.70 6.36 10.63
C ILE A 275 2.65 4.84 10.73
N GLU A 276 1.67 4.19 10.10
CA GLU A 276 1.60 2.73 10.07
C GLU A 276 2.82 2.12 9.35
N THR A 277 3.31 2.74 8.28
CA THR A 277 4.56 2.37 7.60
C THR A 277 5.77 2.53 8.53
N ALA A 278 5.85 3.61 9.31
CA ALA A 278 6.89 3.78 10.32
C ALA A 278 6.81 2.72 11.44
N VAL A 279 5.60 2.33 11.85
CA VAL A 279 5.39 1.23 12.81
C VAL A 279 5.91 -0.10 12.23
N ARG A 280 5.60 -0.42 10.97
CA ARG A 280 6.15 -1.61 10.29
C ARG A 280 7.66 -1.55 10.16
N ALA A 281 8.20 -0.38 9.80
CA ALA A 281 9.64 -0.16 9.71
C ALA A 281 10.36 -0.35 11.04
N SER A 282 9.73 -0.01 12.17
CA SER A 282 10.30 -0.21 13.51
C SER A 282 10.63 -1.68 13.82
N GLU A 283 9.83 -2.61 13.27
CA GLU A 283 10.03 -4.06 13.41
C GLU A 283 11.27 -4.54 12.62
N LEU A 284 11.67 -3.79 11.58
CA LEU A 284 12.78 -4.11 10.68
C LEU A 284 14.10 -3.40 11.03
N THR A 285 14.13 -2.59 12.10
CA THR A 285 15.32 -1.81 12.50
C THR A 285 16.59 -2.63 12.73
N ARG A 286 16.45 -3.93 13.05
CA ARG A 286 17.57 -4.86 13.23
C ARG A 286 18.10 -5.49 11.94
N ARG A 287 17.41 -5.29 10.81
CA ARG A 287 17.78 -5.78 9.48
C ARG A 287 18.56 -4.75 8.66
N VAL A 288 18.75 -3.53 9.17
CA VAL A 288 19.37 -2.43 8.44
C VAL A 288 20.49 -1.78 9.23
N HIS A 289 21.50 -1.25 8.53
CA HIS A 289 22.64 -0.57 9.15
C HIS A 289 22.31 0.84 9.67
N ARG A 290 21.27 1.50 9.12
CA ARG A 290 20.82 2.86 9.49
C ARG A 290 19.32 2.90 9.80
N PRO A 291 18.89 2.38 10.97
CA PRO A 291 17.48 2.33 11.34
C PRO A 291 16.83 3.71 11.47
N ASP A 292 17.60 4.74 11.80
CA ASP A 292 17.15 6.13 11.84
C ASP A 292 16.72 6.63 10.46
N LEU A 293 17.48 6.35 9.40
CA LEU A 293 17.12 6.72 8.04
C LEU A 293 15.92 5.93 7.54
N LEU A 294 15.81 4.64 7.87
CA LEU A 294 14.64 3.82 7.53
C LEU A 294 13.35 4.41 8.13
N LEU A 295 13.36 4.75 9.42
CA LEU A 295 12.18 5.28 10.11
C LEU A 295 11.76 6.65 9.55
N VAL A 296 12.72 7.53 9.27
CA VAL A 296 12.43 8.84 8.67
C VAL A 296 11.98 8.70 7.21
N ALA A 297 12.57 7.78 6.43
CA ALA A 297 12.10 7.50 5.08
C ALA A 297 10.67 6.94 5.09
N ALA A 298 10.33 6.06 6.03
CA ALA A 298 8.97 5.53 6.20
C ALA A 298 7.95 6.65 6.47
N LEU A 299 8.29 7.62 7.31
CA LEU A 299 7.45 8.80 7.57
C LEU A 299 7.28 9.70 6.33
N LEU A 300 8.25 9.73 5.42
CA LEU A 300 8.31 10.70 4.32
C LEU A 300 8.02 10.11 2.93
N HIS A 301 7.99 8.78 2.75
CA HIS A 301 7.96 8.13 1.42
C HIS A 301 6.83 8.64 0.53
N ASP A 302 5.68 8.94 1.12
CA ASP A 302 4.46 9.36 0.43
C ASP A 302 4.09 10.84 0.66
N ILE A 303 5.00 11.64 1.23
CA ILE A 303 4.74 13.05 1.57
C ILE A 303 4.36 13.90 0.33
N GLY A 304 4.76 13.46 -0.86
CA GLY A 304 4.46 14.10 -2.13
C GLY A 304 3.02 13.93 -2.63
N LYS A 305 2.20 13.02 -2.07
CA LYS A 305 0.82 12.76 -2.55
C LYS A 305 -0.12 13.97 -2.51
N GLY A 306 0.23 14.99 -1.72
CA GLY A 306 -0.50 16.26 -1.63
C GLY A 306 -0.16 17.30 -2.71
N TRP A 307 0.70 16.95 -3.67
CA TRP A 307 1.19 17.84 -4.74
C TRP A 307 0.80 17.32 -6.12
N PRO A 308 0.65 18.22 -7.12
CA PRO A 308 0.36 17.81 -8.49
C PRO A 308 1.56 17.10 -9.12
N GLY A 309 1.30 16.13 -9.99
CA GLY A 309 2.31 15.37 -10.71
C GLY A 309 2.63 14.03 -10.05
N ASP A 310 3.82 13.51 -10.33
CA ASP A 310 4.33 12.28 -9.73
C ASP A 310 4.75 12.55 -8.28
N HIS A 311 4.08 11.85 -7.35
CA HIS A 311 4.27 12.04 -5.91
C HIS A 311 5.67 11.65 -5.45
N SER A 312 6.36 10.73 -6.13
CA SER A 312 7.73 10.36 -5.78
C SER A 312 8.73 11.45 -6.20
N VAL A 313 8.48 12.18 -7.30
CA VAL A 313 9.29 13.35 -7.69
C VAL A 313 9.09 14.48 -6.67
N ALA A 314 7.82 14.82 -6.38
CA ALA A 314 7.51 15.88 -5.43
C ALA A 314 8.00 15.53 -4.02
N GLY A 315 7.84 14.26 -3.63
CA GLY A 315 8.30 13.72 -2.36
C GLY A 315 9.79 13.84 -2.16
N GLU A 316 10.62 13.58 -3.19
CA GLU A 316 12.07 13.76 -3.14
C GLU A 316 12.47 15.18 -2.73
N ILE A 317 11.86 16.19 -3.36
CA ILE A 317 12.15 17.61 -3.09
C ILE A 317 11.79 17.96 -1.64
N ILE A 318 10.61 17.53 -1.19
CA ILE A 318 10.12 17.79 0.17
C ILE A 318 10.98 17.06 1.19
N ALA A 319 11.32 15.80 0.94
CA ALA A 319 12.14 14.98 1.83
C ALA A 319 13.53 15.58 2.01
N LYS A 320 14.12 16.14 0.94
CA LYS A 320 15.40 16.85 1.02
C LYS A 320 15.34 18.03 1.98
N ASP A 321 14.32 18.88 1.85
CA ASP A 321 14.13 20.06 2.70
C ASP A 321 13.80 19.67 4.14
N VAL A 322 12.93 18.68 4.34
CA VAL A 322 12.54 18.18 5.67
C VAL A 322 13.73 17.52 6.38
N ALA A 323 14.49 16.65 5.70
CA ALA A 323 15.64 15.98 6.29
C ALA A 323 16.74 16.99 6.69
N ALA A 324 17.01 17.99 5.85
CA ALA A 324 17.95 19.06 6.19
C ALA A 324 17.45 19.89 7.38
N ARG A 325 16.14 20.17 7.45
CA ARG A 325 15.51 20.87 8.58
C ARG A 325 15.59 20.07 9.88
N ILE A 326 15.37 18.75 9.83
CA ILE A 326 15.54 17.83 10.97
C ILE A 326 17.02 17.73 11.39
N GLY A 327 17.96 18.17 10.56
CA GLY A 327 19.38 18.25 10.89
C GLY A 327 20.17 17.01 10.51
N PHE A 328 19.72 16.24 9.51
CA PHE A 328 20.57 15.25 8.85
C PHE A 328 21.67 15.94 8.02
N ASP A 329 22.82 15.29 7.91
CA ASP A 329 23.90 15.80 7.06
C ASP A 329 23.60 15.61 5.57
N ARG A 330 24.52 16.08 4.71
CA ARG A 330 24.29 16.07 3.26
C ARG A 330 24.24 14.65 2.66
N GLU A 331 24.96 13.71 3.24
CA GLU A 331 25.00 12.32 2.77
C GLU A 331 23.70 11.62 3.14
N ASP A 332 23.28 11.75 4.40
CA ASP A 332 22.01 11.21 4.89
C ASP A 332 20.80 11.81 4.17
N VAL A 333 20.82 13.12 3.89
CA VAL A 333 19.78 13.80 3.11
C VAL A 333 19.71 13.22 1.69
N ALA A 334 20.84 12.90 1.07
CA ALA A 334 20.86 12.28 -0.26
C ALA A 334 20.25 10.88 -0.22
N VAL A 335 20.61 10.05 0.78
CA VAL A 335 20.01 8.72 0.97
C VAL A 335 18.50 8.81 1.18
N LEU A 336 18.02 9.67 2.08
CA LEU A 336 16.58 9.87 2.32
C LEU A 336 15.84 10.34 1.07
N SER A 337 16.44 11.26 0.30
CA SER A 337 15.87 11.74 -0.96
C SER A 337 15.74 10.59 -1.96
N THR A 338 16.78 9.75 -2.12
CA THR A 338 16.77 8.56 -2.99
C THR A 338 15.72 7.54 -2.54
N LEU A 339 15.61 7.27 -1.24
CA LEU A 339 14.61 6.34 -0.70
C LEU A 339 13.18 6.80 -1.01
N VAL A 340 12.89 8.08 -0.78
CA VAL A 340 11.56 8.66 -1.07
C VAL A 340 11.31 8.70 -2.58
N ARG A 341 12.32 9.06 -3.38
CA ARG A 341 12.22 9.09 -4.85
C ARG A 341 11.90 7.72 -5.45
N HIS A 342 12.47 6.67 -4.87
CA HIS A 342 12.44 5.31 -5.43
C HIS A 342 11.65 4.31 -4.58
N HIS A 343 10.79 4.75 -3.65
CA HIS A 343 10.08 3.84 -2.74
C HIS A 343 9.22 2.77 -3.45
N LEU A 344 8.74 3.04 -4.67
CA LEU A 344 8.02 2.07 -5.52
C LEU A 344 8.93 1.24 -6.44
N LEU A 345 10.22 1.57 -6.57
CA LEU A 345 11.11 1.02 -7.59
C LEU A 345 11.22 -0.51 -7.50
N LEU A 346 11.45 -1.04 -6.30
CA LEU A 346 11.66 -2.48 -6.11
C LEU A 346 10.39 -3.28 -6.41
N VAL A 347 9.25 -2.86 -5.87
CA VAL A 347 7.98 -3.58 -6.08
C VAL A 347 7.51 -3.48 -7.53
N ASP A 348 7.64 -2.31 -8.17
CA ASP A 348 7.25 -2.13 -9.57
C ASP A 348 8.19 -2.91 -10.49
N THR A 349 9.50 -2.89 -10.24
CA THR A 349 10.46 -3.65 -11.08
C THR A 349 10.28 -5.15 -10.90
N ALA A 350 10.20 -5.63 -9.66
CA ALA A 350 10.06 -7.05 -9.36
C ALA A 350 8.78 -7.67 -9.93
N THR A 351 7.71 -6.88 -10.06
CA THR A 351 6.41 -7.39 -10.55
C THR A 351 6.14 -7.09 -12.02
N ARG A 352 6.82 -6.11 -12.63
CA ARG A 352 6.53 -5.66 -14.01
C ARG A 352 7.68 -5.81 -14.98
N ARG A 353 8.88 -6.18 -14.54
CA ARG A 353 10.06 -6.30 -15.42
C ARG A 353 10.65 -7.70 -15.38
N ASP A 354 11.42 -8.00 -16.41
CA ASP A 354 12.23 -9.19 -16.50
C ASP A 354 13.48 -9.05 -15.60
N LEU A 355 13.57 -9.90 -14.57
CA LEU A 355 14.68 -9.93 -13.61
C LEU A 355 15.90 -10.69 -14.14
N GLU A 356 15.73 -11.45 -15.23
CA GLU A 356 16.85 -12.11 -15.92
C GLU A 356 17.58 -11.15 -16.85
N ASP A 357 16.96 -10.03 -17.25
CA ASP A 357 17.63 -9.01 -18.05
C ASP A 357 18.64 -8.22 -17.20
N PRO A 358 19.97 -8.33 -17.48
CA PRO A 358 20.98 -7.61 -16.71
C PRO A 358 20.83 -6.08 -16.83
N ALA A 359 20.19 -5.56 -17.89
CA ALA A 359 19.89 -4.13 -18.01
C ALA A 359 18.87 -3.68 -16.96
N THR A 360 17.84 -4.49 -16.67
CA THR A 360 16.87 -4.22 -15.59
C THR A 360 17.60 -4.10 -14.26
N VAL A 361 18.41 -5.10 -13.91
CA VAL A 361 19.14 -5.14 -12.63
C VAL A 361 20.12 -3.96 -12.50
N ARG A 362 20.88 -3.65 -13.57
CA ARG A 362 21.79 -2.50 -13.59
C ARG A 362 21.06 -1.17 -13.43
N SER A 363 19.91 -0.99 -14.07
CA SER A 363 19.14 0.26 -13.94
C SER A 363 18.68 0.50 -12.49
N VAL A 364 18.34 -0.56 -11.75
CA VAL A 364 18.02 -0.47 -10.31
C VAL A 364 19.27 -0.16 -9.50
N ALA A 365 20.41 -0.81 -9.79
CA ALA A 365 21.68 -0.53 -9.13
C ALA A 365 22.11 0.94 -9.31
N GLU A 366 21.99 1.47 -10.53
CA GLU A 366 22.29 2.87 -10.87
C GLU A 366 21.36 3.85 -10.14
N ALA A 367 20.06 3.56 -10.08
CA ALA A 367 19.09 4.40 -9.39
C ALA A 367 19.31 4.44 -7.86
N VAL A 368 19.68 3.31 -7.26
CA VAL A 368 19.87 3.17 -5.82
C VAL A 368 21.27 3.65 -5.38
N GLY A 369 22.28 3.50 -6.23
CA GLY A 369 23.62 4.05 -6.05
C GLY A 369 24.53 3.33 -5.06
N SER A 370 24.01 2.69 -4.00
CA SER A 370 24.83 1.96 -3.02
C SER A 370 24.14 0.75 -2.38
N PRO A 371 24.90 -0.25 -1.89
CA PRO A 371 24.35 -1.39 -1.15
C PRO A 371 23.57 -0.99 0.10
N GLY A 372 24.05 0.03 0.83
CA GLY A 372 23.36 0.54 2.02
C GLY A 372 21.99 1.14 1.68
N THR A 373 21.89 1.89 0.59
CA THR A 373 20.59 2.44 0.14
C THR A 373 19.67 1.34 -0.35
N LEU A 374 20.19 0.28 -1.00
CA LEU A 374 19.41 -0.88 -1.43
C LEU A 374 18.80 -1.63 -0.24
N GLU A 375 19.59 -1.84 0.81
CA GLU A 375 19.15 -2.48 2.05
C GLU A 375 18.00 -1.70 2.70
N LEU A 376 18.14 -0.37 2.83
CA LEU A 376 17.12 0.50 3.37
C LEU A 376 15.86 0.54 2.48
N LEU A 377 16.03 0.59 1.15
CA LEU A 377 14.91 0.61 0.21
C LEU A 377 14.12 -0.70 0.26
N HIS A 378 14.80 -1.84 0.41
CA HIS A 378 14.15 -3.13 0.58
C HIS A 378 13.26 -3.16 1.83
N ALA A 379 13.80 -2.73 2.98
CA ALA A 379 13.03 -2.66 4.22
C ALA A 379 11.87 -1.66 4.15
N LEU A 380 12.06 -0.52 3.46
CA LEU A 380 11.00 0.47 3.23
C LEU A 380 9.87 -0.09 2.36
N THR A 381 10.20 -0.76 1.24
CA THR A 381 9.21 -1.40 0.36
C THR A 381 8.39 -2.46 1.10
N GLU A 382 9.04 -3.29 1.92
CA GLU A 382 8.35 -4.29 2.77
C GLU A 382 7.40 -3.60 3.77
N SER A 383 7.87 -2.54 4.44
CA SER A 383 7.10 -1.81 5.44
C SER A 383 5.86 -1.12 4.84
N ASP A 384 6.01 -0.47 3.70
CA ASP A 384 4.94 0.22 2.98
C ASP A 384 3.85 -0.74 2.50
N ALA A 385 4.25 -1.87 1.93
CA ALA A 385 3.32 -2.89 1.48
C ALA A 385 2.56 -3.53 2.66
N LEU A 386 3.23 -3.82 3.78
CA LEU A 386 2.59 -4.33 5.00
C LEU A 386 1.62 -3.32 5.64
N ALA A 387 1.93 -2.03 5.58
CA ALA A 387 1.06 -0.96 6.09
C ALA A 387 -0.16 -0.72 5.21
N THR A 388 -0.02 -0.88 3.90
CA THR A 388 -1.14 -0.81 2.94
C THR A 388 -2.17 -1.90 3.23
N GLY A 389 -1.73 -3.13 3.47
CA GLY A 389 -2.59 -4.23 3.93
C GLY A 389 -2.11 -5.61 3.49
N PRO A 390 -2.70 -6.71 4.01
CA PRO A 390 -2.24 -8.08 3.72
C PRO A 390 -2.34 -8.44 2.24
N ALA A 391 -3.28 -7.86 1.50
CA ALA A 391 -3.39 -8.05 0.05
C ALA A 391 -2.27 -7.36 -0.75
N ALA A 392 -1.53 -6.43 -0.16
CA ALA A 392 -0.44 -5.68 -0.79
C ALA A 392 0.94 -6.35 -0.60
N TRP A 393 1.12 -7.24 0.38
CA TRP A 393 2.36 -7.99 0.58
C TRP A 393 2.11 -9.49 0.76
N SER A 394 2.21 -10.27 -0.32
CA SER A 394 2.14 -11.74 -0.29
C SER A 394 3.52 -12.37 -0.26
N SER A 395 3.61 -13.65 0.16
CA SER A 395 4.86 -14.44 0.13
C SER A 395 5.53 -14.42 -1.26
N TRP A 396 4.72 -14.50 -2.31
CA TRP A 396 5.17 -14.37 -3.69
C TRP A 396 5.78 -13.00 -4.02
N ARG A 397 5.16 -11.88 -3.62
CA ARG A 397 5.76 -10.56 -3.86
C ARG A 397 7.06 -10.40 -3.08
N ALA A 398 7.09 -10.90 -1.84
CA ALA A 398 8.29 -10.89 -1.02
C ALA A 398 9.45 -11.65 -1.68
N SER A 399 9.18 -12.81 -2.29
CA SER A 399 10.22 -13.60 -2.97
C SER A 399 10.74 -12.92 -4.24
N LEU A 400 9.87 -12.30 -5.04
CA LEU A 400 10.29 -11.53 -6.23
C LEU A 400 11.16 -10.31 -5.87
N VAL A 401 10.75 -9.53 -4.86
CA VAL A 401 11.53 -8.37 -4.39
C VAL A 401 12.87 -8.85 -3.81
N SER A 402 12.87 -9.92 -3.04
CA SER A 402 14.10 -10.50 -2.47
C SER A 402 15.06 -11.00 -3.56
N ASP A 403 14.55 -11.62 -4.62
CA ASP A 403 15.37 -12.06 -5.77
C ASP A 403 16.00 -10.86 -6.50
N LEU A 404 15.20 -9.82 -6.78
CA LEU A 404 15.72 -8.59 -7.36
C LEU A 404 16.82 -7.96 -6.49
N VAL A 405 16.59 -7.84 -5.18
CA VAL A 405 17.58 -7.26 -4.25
C VAL A 405 18.88 -8.08 -4.24
N LYS A 406 18.81 -9.41 -4.25
CA LYS A 406 20.00 -10.27 -4.34
C LYS A 406 20.79 -10.03 -5.63
N ARG A 407 20.10 -9.94 -6.78
CA ARG A 407 20.74 -9.67 -8.08
C ARG A 407 21.39 -8.29 -8.13
N VAL A 408 20.73 -7.27 -7.60
CA VAL A 408 21.29 -5.91 -7.52
C VAL A 408 22.48 -5.86 -6.57
N ALA A 409 22.43 -6.56 -5.43
CA ALA A 409 23.56 -6.68 -4.51
C ALA A 409 24.78 -7.35 -5.17
N ALA A 410 24.57 -8.37 -6.00
CA ALA A 410 25.64 -9.00 -6.77
C ALA A 410 26.32 -8.02 -7.75
N VAL A 411 25.56 -7.12 -8.38
CA VAL A 411 26.14 -6.05 -9.23
C VAL A 411 27.08 -5.15 -8.42
N PHE A 412 26.71 -4.76 -7.19
CA PHE A 412 27.59 -3.96 -6.34
C PHE A 412 28.82 -4.72 -5.83
N ALA A 413 28.72 -6.04 -5.68
CA ALA A 413 29.85 -6.90 -5.30
C ALA A 413 30.87 -7.11 -6.45
N GLY A 414 30.53 -6.68 -7.67
CA GLY A 414 31.32 -6.95 -8.87
C GLY A 414 30.98 -8.29 -9.55
N ASP A 415 30.07 -9.07 -8.97
CA ASP A 415 29.54 -10.34 -9.49
C ASP A 415 28.35 -10.10 -10.44
N ALA A 416 28.39 -8.99 -11.21
CA ALA A 416 27.31 -8.64 -12.11
C ALA A 416 27.05 -9.84 -13.05
N PRO A 417 25.79 -10.27 -13.22
CA PRO A 417 25.50 -11.40 -14.08
C PRO A 417 26.06 -11.10 -15.47
N GLU A 418 26.97 -11.95 -15.94
CA GLU A 418 27.34 -12.03 -17.35
C GLU A 418 26.05 -12.17 -18.15
N GLU A 419 26.02 -11.64 -19.38
CA GLU A 419 24.85 -11.76 -20.25
C GLU A 419 24.46 -13.24 -20.29
N PRO A 420 23.29 -13.63 -19.72
CA PRO A 420 22.98 -15.03 -19.62
C PRO A 420 22.85 -15.56 -21.04
N GLU A 421 23.72 -16.50 -21.40
CA GLU A 421 23.44 -17.34 -22.57
C GLU A 421 22.05 -17.93 -22.36
N PRO A 422 21.18 -17.93 -23.38
CA PRO A 422 19.81 -18.38 -23.23
C PRO A 422 19.84 -19.83 -22.70
N ALA A 423 19.52 -19.99 -21.42
CA ALA A 423 19.71 -21.24 -20.68
C ALA A 423 19.22 -22.42 -21.53
N ALA A 424 19.99 -23.50 -21.63
CA ALA A 424 19.55 -24.66 -22.40
C ALA A 424 18.15 -25.10 -21.92
N PRO A 425 17.21 -25.42 -22.84
CA PRO A 425 15.91 -25.92 -22.44
C PRO A 425 16.07 -27.12 -21.50
N THR A 426 15.25 -27.19 -20.45
CA THR A 426 15.30 -28.32 -19.54
C THR A 426 14.89 -29.61 -20.27
N ALA A 427 15.30 -30.77 -19.76
CA ALA A 427 14.94 -32.05 -20.38
C ALA A 427 13.42 -32.25 -20.55
N GLU A 428 12.60 -31.65 -19.67
CA GLU A 428 11.15 -31.64 -19.83
C GLU A 428 10.70 -30.72 -20.97
N GLN A 429 11.25 -29.51 -21.05
CA GLN A 429 10.94 -28.55 -22.12
C GLN A 429 11.31 -29.14 -23.50
N GLU A 430 12.47 -29.80 -23.61
CA GLU A 430 12.87 -30.54 -24.81
C GLU A 430 11.88 -31.67 -25.13
N ARG A 431 11.49 -32.47 -24.13
CA ARG A 431 10.50 -33.55 -24.32
C ARG A 431 9.17 -33.01 -24.86
N LEU A 432 8.66 -31.94 -24.26
CA LEU A 432 7.41 -31.29 -24.67
C LEU A 432 7.53 -30.72 -26.09
N ALA A 433 8.67 -30.11 -26.42
CA ALA A 433 8.91 -29.55 -27.74
C ALA A 433 8.93 -30.64 -28.82
N ILE A 434 9.64 -31.75 -28.58
CA ILE A 434 9.68 -32.90 -29.48
C ILE A 434 8.27 -33.50 -29.66
N GLU A 435 7.48 -33.61 -28.60
CA GLU A 435 6.13 -34.15 -28.66
C GLU A 435 5.18 -33.22 -29.44
N ALA A 436 5.25 -31.91 -29.21
CA ALA A 436 4.45 -30.92 -29.92
C ALA A 436 4.77 -30.94 -31.43
N PHE A 437 6.05 -31.05 -31.78
CA PHE A 437 6.47 -31.21 -33.15
C PHE A 437 5.92 -32.50 -33.78
N ARG A 438 6.11 -33.66 -33.12
CA ARG A 438 5.67 -34.96 -33.63
C ARG A 438 4.15 -35.06 -33.81
N THR A 439 3.38 -34.41 -32.94
CA THR A 439 1.92 -34.46 -32.97
C THR A 439 1.29 -33.34 -33.81
N GLY A 440 2.06 -32.31 -34.17
CA GLY A 440 1.57 -31.12 -34.88
C GLY A 440 0.58 -30.28 -34.05
N GLY A 441 0.52 -30.49 -32.73
CA GLY A 441 -0.45 -29.84 -31.85
C GLY A 441 0.16 -29.42 -30.52
N PRO A 442 -0.55 -28.59 -29.73
CA PRO A 442 -0.07 -28.13 -28.44
C PRO A 442 0.08 -29.28 -27.44
N VAL A 443 1.16 -29.26 -26.67
CA VAL A 443 1.43 -30.15 -25.54
C VAL A 443 1.68 -29.27 -24.33
N LEU A 444 1.13 -29.63 -23.16
CA LEU A 444 1.26 -28.80 -21.96
C LEU A 444 1.52 -29.62 -20.69
N SER A 445 2.22 -29.00 -19.75
CA SER A 445 2.52 -29.50 -18.41
C SER A 445 2.09 -28.45 -17.39
N LEU A 446 1.42 -28.88 -16.32
CA LEU A 446 1.00 -28.03 -15.20
C LEU A 446 1.72 -28.49 -13.94
N ARG A 447 2.47 -27.60 -13.30
CA ARG A 447 3.16 -27.86 -12.03
C ARG A 447 2.71 -26.85 -10.98
N ALA A 448 2.07 -27.34 -9.93
CA ALA A 448 1.80 -26.51 -8.77
C ALA A 448 3.14 -26.21 -8.07
N GLN A 449 3.48 -24.93 -7.90
CA GLN A 449 4.58 -24.55 -7.03
C GLN A 449 4.02 -24.38 -5.62
N THR A 450 4.39 -25.29 -4.73
CA THR A 450 4.26 -25.12 -3.29
C THR A 450 5.61 -24.71 -2.73
N GLU A 451 5.61 -23.80 -1.76
CA GLU A 451 6.82 -23.34 -1.08
C GLU A 451 7.60 -24.55 -0.52
N ALA A 452 8.93 -24.55 -0.66
CA ALA A 452 9.76 -25.41 0.18
C ALA A 452 9.66 -24.83 1.59
N ALA A 453 9.03 -25.57 2.51
CA ALA A 453 8.87 -25.16 3.89
C ALA A 453 10.22 -24.69 4.43
N THR A 454 10.36 -23.39 4.67
CA THR A 454 11.41 -22.89 5.53
C THR A 454 11.15 -23.49 6.90
N GLU A 455 12.09 -24.30 7.38
CA GLU A 455 12.12 -24.77 8.77
C GLU A 455 12.14 -23.54 9.67
N GLU A 456 10.96 -23.21 10.23
CA GLU A 456 10.65 -22.22 11.26
C GLU A 456 9.46 -21.33 10.89
N LYS A 457 8.24 -21.89 11.02
CA LYS A 457 7.12 -21.27 11.75
C LYS A 457 5.93 -22.24 11.81
N ASP A 458 5.51 -22.55 13.02
CA ASP A 458 4.22 -23.17 13.33
C ASP A 458 3.11 -22.18 12.96
N ASP A 459 2.54 -22.27 11.75
CA ASP A 459 1.21 -21.74 11.49
C ASP A 459 0.35 -22.78 10.77
N LYS A 460 -0.84 -23.04 11.32
CA LYS A 460 -1.81 -24.04 10.84
C LYS A 460 -2.65 -23.47 9.69
N GLY A 461 -1.99 -22.98 8.65
CA GLY A 461 -2.61 -22.66 7.36
C GLY A 461 -2.10 -23.65 6.31
N ASP A 462 -2.99 -24.18 5.48
CA ASP A 462 -2.55 -24.85 4.24
C ASP A 462 -1.69 -23.84 3.45
N PRO A 463 -0.52 -24.23 2.95
CA PRO A 463 0.35 -23.32 2.21
C PRO A 463 -0.42 -22.73 1.03
N GLU A 464 -0.47 -21.39 0.95
CA GLU A 464 -1.05 -20.71 -0.20
C GLU A 464 -0.27 -21.13 -1.46
N PRO A 465 -0.92 -21.67 -2.50
CA PRO A 465 -0.22 -22.02 -3.73
C PRO A 465 0.34 -20.75 -4.37
N LEU A 466 1.68 -20.68 -4.51
CA LEU A 466 2.42 -19.55 -5.11
C LEU A 466 2.02 -19.26 -6.57
N GLY A 467 1.27 -20.17 -7.17
CA GLY A 467 0.83 -20.16 -8.55
C GLY A 467 1.05 -21.54 -9.18
N VAL A 468 0.68 -21.64 -10.46
CA VAL A 468 0.92 -22.82 -11.28
C VAL A 468 1.83 -22.43 -12.41
N GLU A 469 2.94 -23.16 -12.53
CA GLU A 469 3.78 -23.11 -13.71
C GLU A 469 3.09 -23.91 -14.82
N LEU A 470 2.75 -23.24 -15.90
CA LEU A 470 2.15 -23.79 -17.11
C LEU A 470 3.19 -23.71 -18.23
N VAL A 471 3.73 -24.86 -18.59
CA VAL A 471 4.65 -24.99 -19.72
C VAL A 471 3.86 -25.52 -20.91
N ILE A 472 3.89 -24.80 -22.03
CA ILE A 472 3.21 -25.19 -23.27
C ILE A 472 4.23 -25.25 -24.39
N ALA A 473 4.28 -26.34 -25.13
CA ALA A 473 4.99 -26.43 -26.40
C ALA A 473 3.98 -26.47 -27.54
N VAL A 474 4.14 -25.61 -28.54
CA VAL A 474 3.25 -25.48 -29.69
C VAL A 474 4.10 -25.31 -30.95
N PRO A 475 3.75 -25.93 -32.09
CA PRO A 475 4.37 -25.57 -33.36
C PRO A 475 4.34 -24.05 -33.58
N ASP A 476 5.45 -23.48 -34.05
CA ASP A 476 5.54 -22.05 -34.28
C ASP A 476 4.59 -21.62 -35.39
N GLN A 477 3.59 -20.83 -35.03
CA GLN A 477 2.54 -20.38 -35.92
C GLN A 477 1.93 -19.05 -35.42
N PRO A 478 1.30 -18.27 -36.30
CA PRO A 478 0.56 -17.08 -35.89
C PRO A 478 -0.60 -17.44 -34.94
N GLY A 479 -0.93 -16.53 -34.03
CA GLY A 479 -2.08 -16.60 -33.15
C GLY A 479 -1.80 -17.22 -31.79
N VAL A 480 -0.58 -17.74 -31.54
CA VAL A 480 -0.30 -18.54 -30.34
C VAL A 480 -0.49 -17.75 -29.04
N LEU A 481 0.15 -16.59 -28.89
CA LEU A 481 0.00 -15.76 -27.69
C LEU A 481 -1.46 -15.36 -27.42
N PRO A 482 -2.20 -14.75 -28.38
CA PRO A 482 -3.59 -14.41 -28.13
C PRO A 482 -4.48 -15.64 -27.89
N ALA A 483 -4.23 -16.77 -28.57
CA ALA A 483 -4.98 -18.01 -28.34
C ALA A 483 -4.80 -18.52 -26.90
N VAL A 484 -3.56 -18.64 -26.43
CA VAL A 484 -3.25 -19.10 -25.07
C VAL A 484 -3.84 -18.14 -24.03
N ALA A 485 -3.61 -16.83 -24.17
CA ALA A 485 -4.17 -15.84 -23.27
C ALA A 485 -5.71 -15.87 -23.22
N GLY A 486 -6.35 -16.07 -24.38
CA GLY A 486 -7.80 -16.19 -24.49
C GLY A 486 -8.36 -17.43 -23.79
N VAL A 487 -7.73 -18.59 -24.00
CA VAL A 487 -8.10 -19.85 -23.35
C VAL A 487 -7.95 -19.75 -21.84
N LEU A 488 -6.83 -19.23 -21.34
CA LEU A 488 -6.63 -19.04 -19.91
C LEU A 488 -7.67 -18.10 -19.29
N ALA A 489 -7.96 -16.97 -19.96
CA ALA A 489 -9.00 -16.05 -19.52
C ALA A 489 -10.40 -16.70 -19.48
N MET A 490 -10.75 -17.57 -20.43
CA MET A 490 -12.01 -18.32 -20.40
C MET A 490 -12.10 -19.30 -19.22
N HIS A 491 -10.97 -19.89 -18.83
CA HIS A 491 -10.86 -20.78 -17.67
C HIS A 491 -10.64 -20.04 -16.34
N ARG A 492 -10.78 -18.70 -16.31
CA ARG A 492 -10.56 -17.86 -15.12
C ARG A 492 -9.16 -18.02 -14.50
N LEU A 493 -8.17 -18.20 -15.37
CA LEU A 493 -6.77 -18.20 -14.99
C LEU A 493 -6.21 -16.80 -15.23
N THR A 494 -5.72 -16.18 -14.16
CA THR A 494 -5.00 -14.92 -14.20
C THR A 494 -3.55 -15.20 -14.59
N VAL A 495 -3.05 -14.52 -15.62
CA VAL A 495 -1.65 -14.61 -16.05
C VAL A 495 -0.84 -13.63 -15.22
N ARG A 496 0.29 -14.06 -14.67
CA ARG A 496 1.23 -13.21 -13.92
C ARG A 496 2.49 -12.94 -14.73
N THR A 497 3.06 -13.99 -15.29
CA THR A 497 4.20 -13.92 -16.21
C THR A 497 3.94 -14.82 -17.41
N ALA A 498 4.45 -14.42 -18.56
CA ALA A 498 4.33 -15.14 -19.82
C ALA A 498 5.65 -15.04 -20.59
N GLU A 499 6.47 -16.08 -20.56
CA GLU A 499 7.68 -16.17 -21.36
C GLU A 499 7.41 -16.98 -22.63
N LEU A 500 8.00 -16.56 -23.75
CA LEU A 500 7.90 -17.22 -25.05
C LEU A 500 9.28 -17.36 -25.67
N ARG A 501 9.66 -18.60 -25.98
CA ARG A 501 10.94 -18.94 -26.60
C ARG A 501 10.71 -19.81 -27.82
N ALA A 502 11.24 -19.39 -28.95
CA ALA A 502 11.35 -20.27 -30.12
C ALA A 502 12.53 -21.24 -29.93
N LEU A 503 12.29 -22.51 -30.16
CA LEU A 503 13.30 -23.57 -30.21
C LEU A 503 13.37 -24.08 -31.66
N ASP A 504 14.58 -24.01 -32.22
CA ASP A 504 14.88 -24.68 -33.47
C ASP A 504 14.94 -26.19 -33.23
N LEU A 505 14.47 -26.96 -34.20
CA LEU A 505 14.50 -28.42 -34.13
C LEU A 505 15.91 -28.95 -34.48
N PRO A 506 16.26 -30.17 -34.02
CA PRO A 506 17.53 -30.80 -34.35
C PRO A 506 17.82 -30.85 -35.87
N ASP A 507 19.10 -30.81 -36.23
CA ASP A 507 19.60 -30.71 -37.61
C ASP A 507 18.85 -31.61 -38.63
N GLY A 508 18.30 -30.98 -39.67
CA GLY A 508 17.67 -31.66 -40.82
C GLY A 508 16.14 -31.61 -40.90
N VAL A 509 15.48 -30.90 -39.97
CA VAL A 509 14.02 -30.74 -39.94
C VAL A 509 13.65 -29.27 -40.09
N GLU A 510 12.84 -28.92 -41.10
CA GLU A 510 12.27 -27.57 -41.23
C GLU A 510 11.14 -27.35 -40.23
N GLY A 511 11.27 -26.32 -39.40
CA GLY A 511 10.26 -25.89 -38.43
C GLY A 511 10.84 -25.45 -37.09
N SER A 512 10.05 -24.72 -36.32
CA SER A 512 10.35 -24.30 -34.95
C SER A 512 9.20 -24.64 -34.02
N VAL A 513 9.49 -24.78 -32.74
CA VAL A 513 8.49 -24.95 -31.68
C VAL A 513 8.56 -23.76 -30.75
N LEU A 514 7.42 -23.15 -30.47
CA LEU A 514 7.29 -22.15 -29.42
C LEU A 514 7.08 -22.85 -28.09
N LEU A 515 8.00 -22.61 -27.17
CA LEU A 515 7.90 -22.96 -25.78
C LEU A 515 7.40 -21.74 -25.00
N LEU A 516 6.29 -21.91 -24.28
CA LEU A 516 5.69 -20.89 -23.44
C LEU A 516 5.83 -21.32 -21.98
N ASN A 517 6.52 -20.53 -21.16
CA ASN A 517 6.59 -20.75 -19.71
C ASN A 517 5.81 -19.68 -18.96
N TRP A 518 4.61 -20.00 -18.50
CA TRP A 518 3.67 -19.02 -17.95
C TRP A 518 3.38 -19.33 -16.49
N ARG A 519 3.37 -18.32 -15.64
CA ARG A 519 2.83 -18.45 -14.28
C ARG A 519 1.40 -17.96 -14.25
N VAL A 520 0.51 -18.83 -13.79
CA VAL A 520 -0.93 -18.56 -13.73
C VAL A 520 -1.49 -18.85 -12.35
N ALA A 521 -2.57 -18.16 -11.98
CA ALA A 521 -3.32 -18.43 -10.75
C ALA A 521 -4.82 -18.49 -11.05
N ALA A 522 -5.52 -19.44 -10.45
CA ALA A 522 -6.99 -19.50 -10.54
C ALA A 522 -7.60 -18.31 -9.81
N GLU A 523 -8.51 -17.60 -10.48
CA GLU A 523 -9.27 -16.50 -9.88
C GLU A 523 -10.19 -17.03 -8.77
N TYR A 524 -10.81 -18.20 -9.00
CA TYR A 524 -11.64 -18.92 -8.04
C TYR A 524 -11.63 -20.43 -8.33
N GLY A 525 -11.73 -21.25 -7.28
CA GLY A 525 -11.92 -22.71 -7.40
C GLY A 525 -10.64 -23.49 -7.69
N SER A 526 -10.81 -24.75 -8.12
CA SER A 526 -9.69 -25.62 -8.47
C SER A 526 -9.20 -25.37 -9.89
N LEU A 527 -7.93 -25.71 -10.12
CA LEU A 527 -7.32 -25.61 -11.45
C LEU A 527 -8.05 -26.51 -12.46
N PRO A 528 -8.21 -26.05 -13.71
CA PRO A 528 -8.79 -26.87 -14.76
C PRO A 528 -7.88 -28.06 -15.08
N GLN A 529 -8.48 -29.17 -15.51
CA GLN A 529 -7.72 -30.34 -15.96
C GLN A 529 -6.89 -30.01 -17.20
N ALA A 530 -5.63 -30.42 -17.22
CA ALA A 530 -4.69 -30.23 -18.33
C ALA A 530 -5.28 -30.64 -19.69
N ALA A 531 -5.98 -31.77 -19.75
CA ALA A 531 -6.61 -32.28 -20.97
C ALA A 531 -7.67 -31.32 -21.55
N ARG A 532 -8.42 -30.63 -20.68
CA ARG A 532 -9.46 -29.67 -21.09
C ARG A 532 -8.83 -28.39 -21.63
N LEU A 533 -7.82 -27.86 -20.93
CA LEU A 533 -7.03 -26.72 -21.42
C LEU A 533 -6.41 -27.02 -22.79
N ARG A 534 -5.86 -28.23 -22.96
CA ARG A 534 -5.29 -28.68 -24.23
C ARG A 534 -6.34 -28.72 -25.34
N ALA A 535 -7.50 -29.31 -25.09
CA ALA A 535 -8.56 -29.41 -26.08
C ALA A 535 -9.07 -28.04 -26.54
N ASP A 536 -9.25 -27.10 -25.60
CA ASP A 536 -9.67 -25.73 -25.95
C ASP A 536 -8.55 -24.97 -26.67
N LEU A 537 -7.28 -25.22 -26.33
CA LEU A 537 -6.14 -24.62 -27.04
C LEU A 537 -6.02 -25.14 -28.48
N VAL A 538 -6.23 -26.43 -28.72
CA VAL A 538 -6.31 -26.98 -30.10
C VAL A 538 -7.38 -26.25 -30.90
N ARG A 539 -8.59 -26.13 -30.34
CA ARG A 539 -9.72 -25.45 -30.98
C ARG A 539 -9.52 -23.94 -31.16
N ALA A 540 -8.74 -23.32 -30.29
CA ALA A 540 -8.37 -21.92 -30.41
C ALA A 540 -7.39 -21.69 -31.56
N LEU A 541 -6.40 -22.58 -31.71
CA LEU A 541 -5.36 -22.48 -32.73
C LEU A 541 -5.89 -22.86 -34.13
N ASP A 542 -6.85 -23.79 -34.23
CA ASP A 542 -7.51 -24.13 -35.50
C ASP A 542 -8.67 -23.18 -35.90
N GLY A 543 -8.98 -22.20 -35.04
CA GLY A 543 -10.02 -21.20 -35.27
C GLY A 543 -11.46 -21.67 -35.04
N SER A 544 -11.70 -22.91 -34.60
CA SER A 544 -13.04 -23.45 -34.31
C SER A 544 -13.64 -22.97 -32.98
N LEU A 545 -12.87 -22.23 -32.17
CA LEU A 545 -13.30 -21.64 -30.91
C LEU A 545 -13.40 -20.11 -31.01
N ASP A 546 -14.62 -19.59 -30.92
CA ASP A 546 -14.87 -18.14 -30.84
C ASP A 546 -14.49 -17.58 -29.46
N ILE A 547 -13.20 -17.33 -29.28
CA ILE A 547 -12.65 -16.72 -28.06
C ILE A 547 -13.25 -15.33 -27.83
N ALA A 548 -13.39 -14.51 -28.88
CA ALA A 548 -13.82 -13.13 -28.76
C ALA A 548 -15.27 -13.04 -28.28
N GLY A 549 -16.18 -13.82 -28.87
CA GLY A 549 -17.58 -13.90 -28.43
C GLY A 549 -17.71 -14.40 -27.00
N ARG A 550 -16.98 -15.46 -26.62
CA ARG A 550 -17.00 -16.01 -25.25
C ARG A 550 -16.50 -15.03 -24.19
N LEU A 551 -15.45 -14.27 -24.51
CA LEU A 551 -14.94 -13.24 -23.62
C LEU A 551 -15.89 -12.03 -23.53
N ALA A 552 -16.54 -11.65 -24.63
CA ALA A 552 -17.54 -10.57 -24.65
C ALA A 552 -18.81 -10.92 -23.86
N GLU A 553 -19.32 -12.16 -23.99
CA GLU A 553 -20.42 -12.67 -23.16
C GLU A 553 -20.07 -12.59 -21.67
N ARG A 554 -18.82 -12.91 -21.32
CA ARG A 554 -18.32 -12.82 -19.94
C ARG A 554 -18.21 -11.38 -19.46
N ASP A 555 -17.64 -10.48 -20.26
CA ASP A 555 -17.53 -9.05 -19.91
C ASP A 555 -18.92 -8.43 -19.69
N ALA A 556 -19.90 -8.79 -20.53
CA ALA A 556 -21.28 -8.34 -20.39
C ALA A 556 -21.99 -8.90 -19.13
N ALA A 557 -21.60 -10.09 -18.68
CA ALA A 557 -22.13 -10.71 -17.47
C ALA A 557 -21.54 -10.13 -16.17
N TYR A 558 -20.40 -9.42 -16.24
CA TYR A 558 -19.83 -8.73 -15.08
C TYR A 558 -20.59 -7.41 -14.81
N PRO A 559 -21.06 -7.17 -13.58
CA PRO A 559 -21.74 -5.92 -13.25
C PRO A 559 -20.76 -4.76 -13.38
N ARG A 560 -20.91 -3.94 -14.42
CA ARG A 560 -20.22 -2.65 -14.52
C ARG A 560 -20.63 -1.80 -13.32
N ARG A 561 -19.66 -1.36 -12.50
CA ARG A 561 -19.90 -0.34 -11.47
C ARG A 561 -20.41 0.92 -12.20
N ARG A 562 -21.72 1.18 -12.12
CA ARG A 562 -22.34 2.36 -12.74
C ARG A 562 -21.71 3.61 -12.13
N GLY A 563 -21.20 4.51 -12.97
CA GLY A 563 -20.77 5.85 -12.57
C GLY A 563 -19.28 6.18 -12.70
N VAL A 564 -18.38 5.19 -12.78
CA VAL A 564 -16.94 5.44 -12.97
C VAL A 564 -16.56 5.19 -14.43
N VAL A 565 -16.30 6.26 -15.19
CA VAL A 565 -15.70 6.16 -16.52
C VAL A 565 -14.21 5.90 -16.31
N ALA A 566 -13.75 4.69 -16.67
CA ALA A 566 -12.33 4.39 -16.62
C ALA A 566 -11.56 5.33 -17.57
N PRO A 567 -10.39 5.86 -17.16
CA PRO A 567 -9.57 6.67 -18.03
C PRO A 567 -9.16 5.88 -19.28
N PRO A 568 -8.93 6.55 -20.42
CA PRO A 568 -8.52 5.87 -21.65
C PRO A 568 -7.19 5.13 -21.45
N PRO A 569 -7.00 3.98 -22.12
CA PRO A 569 -5.74 3.25 -22.05
C PRO A 569 -4.60 4.11 -22.59
N ARG A 570 -3.40 3.90 -22.05
CA ARG A 570 -2.16 4.53 -22.48
C ARG A 570 -1.11 3.48 -22.76
N VAL A 571 -0.38 3.65 -23.85
CA VAL A 571 0.70 2.74 -24.25
C VAL A 571 1.98 3.54 -24.46
N THR A 572 3.05 3.13 -23.78
CA THR A 572 4.34 3.84 -23.80
C THR A 572 5.48 2.88 -24.10
N VAL A 573 6.50 3.36 -24.80
CA VAL A 573 7.76 2.62 -25.00
C VAL A 573 8.72 2.98 -23.87
N ALA A 574 9.18 2.00 -23.11
CA ALA A 574 10.14 2.25 -22.04
C ALA A 574 11.55 2.46 -22.62
N ALA A 575 12.19 3.58 -22.26
CA ALA A 575 13.53 3.92 -22.72
C ALA A 575 14.58 3.01 -22.07
N ALA A 576 15.52 2.51 -22.89
CA ALA A 576 16.70 1.74 -22.44
C ALA A 576 16.41 0.55 -21.49
N ALA A 577 15.19 -0.01 -21.55
CA ALA A 577 14.73 -1.04 -20.63
C ALA A 577 15.32 -2.43 -20.91
N SER A 578 15.84 -2.68 -22.11
CA SER A 578 16.50 -3.93 -22.50
C SER A 578 17.44 -3.69 -23.69
N ARG A 579 18.50 -4.48 -23.79
CA ARG A 579 19.38 -4.53 -24.98
C ARG A 579 18.87 -5.51 -26.05
N HIS A 580 17.98 -6.42 -25.68
CA HIS A 580 17.55 -7.53 -26.54
C HIS A 580 16.10 -7.41 -27.02
N ALA A 581 15.32 -6.49 -26.44
CA ALA A 581 13.95 -6.24 -26.84
C ALA A 581 13.56 -4.77 -26.64
N THR A 582 12.52 -4.35 -27.34
CA THR A 582 11.81 -3.11 -27.06
C THR A 582 10.73 -3.39 -26.03
N VAL A 583 10.69 -2.62 -24.94
CA VAL A 583 9.68 -2.81 -23.89
C VAL A 583 8.51 -1.86 -24.12
N ILE A 584 7.31 -2.43 -24.32
CA ILE A 584 6.05 -1.71 -24.45
C ILE A 584 5.26 -1.87 -23.16
N GLU A 585 4.97 -0.77 -22.49
CA GLU A 585 4.11 -0.72 -21.30
C GLU A 585 2.68 -0.34 -21.70
N VAL A 586 1.71 -1.13 -21.26
CA VAL A 586 0.28 -0.93 -21.48
C VAL A 586 -0.40 -0.68 -20.14
N ARG A 587 -1.04 0.48 -20.00
CA ARG A 587 -1.89 0.81 -18.85
C ARG A 587 -3.33 0.89 -19.31
N ALA A 588 -4.19 0.01 -18.80
CA ALA A 588 -5.58 -0.07 -19.21
C ALA A 588 -6.48 -0.52 -18.05
N GLN A 589 -7.79 -0.31 -18.17
CA GLN A 589 -8.77 -0.91 -17.27
C GLN A 589 -8.68 -2.45 -17.38
N ASP A 590 -8.53 -3.12 -16.24
CA ASP A 590 -8.53 -4.57 -16.21
C ASP A 590 -9.92 -5.10 -16.59
N ALA A 591 -9.94 -6.08 -17.49
CA ALA A 591 -11.14 -6.66 -18.05
C ALA A 591 -10.87 -8.08 -18.57
N PRO A 592 -11.86 -8.98 -18.50
CA PRO A 592 -11.84 -10.27 -19.17
C PRO A 592 -11.19 -10.27 -20.55
N GLY A 593 -10.02 -10.91 -20.68
CA GLY A 593 -9.35 -11.09 -21.97
C GLY A 593 -8.56 -9.87 -22.47
N LEU A 594 -8.20 -8.92 -21.59
CA LEU A 594 -7.30 -7.83 -21.95
C LEU A 594 -6.01 -8.33 -22.62
N LEU A 595 -5.32 -9.31 -22.03
CA LEU A 595 -4.10 -9.90 -22.60
C LEU A 595 -4.32 -10.53 -23.99
N HIS A 596 -5.49 -11.13 -24.24
CA HIS A 596 -5.86 -11.64 -25.57
C HIS A 596 -5.96 -10.51 -26.61
N ARG A 597 -6.61 -9.39 -26.24
CA ARG A 597 -6.73 -8.21 -27.12
C ARG A 597 -5.38 -7.57 -27.39
N ILE A 598 -4.54 -7.40 -26.37
CA ILE A 598 -3.18 -6.87 -26.52
C ILE A 598 -2.36 -7.79 -27.42
N GLY A 599 -2.43 -9.11 -27.18
CA GLY A 599 -1.73 -10.11 -27.99
C GLY A 599 -2.09 -10.04 -29.48
N ARG A 600 -3.38 -9.92 -29.80
CA ARG A 600 -3.84 -9.73 -31.19
C ARG A 600 -3.34 -8.41 -31.80
N ALA A 601 -3.34 -7.34 -31.02
CA ALA A 601 -2.88 -6.03 -31.51
C ALA A 601 -1.37 -6.03 -31.80
N LEU A 602 -0.56 -6.66 -30.93
CA LEU A 602 0.89 -6.81 -31.12
C LEU A 602 1.19 -7.69 -32.34
N GLU A 603 0.50 -8.81 -32.48
CA GLU A 603 0.63 -9.67 -33.65
C GLU A 603 0.21 -8.98 -34.95
N GLY A 604 -0.90 -8.25 -34.94
CA GLY A 604 -1.34 -7.43 -36.07
C GLY A 604 -0.41 -6.23 -36.38
N ALA A 605 0.54 -5.92 -35.49
CA ALA A 605 1.62 -4.97 -35.73
C ALA A 605 2.91 -5.63 -36.26
N GLY A 606 2.92 -6.96 -36.41
CA GLY A 606 4.06 -7.71 -36.98
C GLY A 606 5.24 -7.90 -36.03
N VAL A 607 5.03 -7.70 -34.72
CA VAL A 607 6.08 -7.86 -33.70
C VAL A 607 5.94 -9.19 -32.98
N ARG A 608 7.07 -9.76 -32.54
CA ARG A 608 7.09 -10.99 -31.75
C ARG A 608 7.29 -10.65 -30.27
N VAL A 609 6.48 -11.25 -29.40
CA VAL A 609 6.63 -11.10 -27.94
C VAL A 609 7.59 -12.18 -27.44
N ARG A 610 8.66 -11.77 -26.75
CA ARG A 610 9.62 -12.65 -26.07
C ARG A 610 9.19 -12.93 -24.63
N SER A 611 8.75 -11.90 -23.92
CA SER A 611 8.20 -12.05 -22.57
C SER A 611 7.14 -10.98 -22.31
N ALA A 612 6.22 -11.29 -21.41
CA ALA A 612 5.23 -10.38 -20.91
C ALA A 612 5.06 -10.55 -19.39
N HIS A 613 4.99 -9.42 -18.69
CA HIS A 613 4.75 -9.34 -17.26
C HIS A 613 3.43 -8.63 -17.05
N VAL A 614 2.50 -9.31 -16.38
CA VAL A 614 1.10 -8.87 -16.25
C VAL A 614 0.82 -8.56 -14.78
N SER A 615 0.46 -7.31 -14.50
CA SER A 615 0.27 -6.83 -13.13
C SER A 615 -1.03 -6.06 -13.01
N THR A 616 -1.95 -6.57 -12.19
CA THR A 616 -3.22 -5.89 -11.88
C THR A 616 -3.09 -5.10 -10.58
N LEU A 617 -3.37 -3.79 -10.65
CA LEU A 617 -3.46 -2.88 -9.51
C LEU A 617 -4.89 -2.34 -9.38
N GLY A 618 -5.64 -2.88 -8.42
CA GLY A 618 -7.03 -2.51 -8.20
C GLY A 618 -7.89 -2.85 -9.42
N ALA A 619 -8.40 -1.82 -10.11
CA ALA A 619 -9.20 -1.96 -11.32
C ALA A 619 -8.38 -1.80 -12.62
N ASN A 620 -7.09 -1.47 -12.54
CA ASN A 620 -6.24 -1.24 -13.72
C ASN A 620 -5.21 -2.37 -13.89
N ALA A 621 -4.90 -2.71 -15.13
CA ALA A 621 -3.77 -3.54 -15.50
C ALA A 621 -2.61 -2.65 -15.97
N VAL A 622 -1.39 -3.01 -15.56
CA VAL A 622 -0.13 -2.43 -15.99
C VAL A 622 0.75 -3.57 -16.48
N ASP A 623 0.73 -3.78 -17.79
CA ASP A 623 1.39 -4.91 -18.44
C ASP A 623 2.62 -4.43 -19.20
N ALA A 624 3.71 -5.18 -19.13
CA ALA A 624 4.93 -4.90 -19.87
C ALA A 624 5.23 -6.03 -20.86
N PHE A 625 5.44 -5.68 -22.13
CA PHE A 625 5.73 -6.63 -23.22
C PHE A 625 7.11 -6.36 -23.79
N TYR A 626 7.98 -7.36 -23.75
CA TYR A 626 9.29 -7.35 -24.38
C TYR A 626 9.14 -7.86 -25.81
N VAL A 627 9.20 -6.95 -26.79
CA VAL A 627 8.94 -7.25 -28.19
C VAL A 627 10.18 -7.10 -29.06
N VAL A 628 10.25 -7.91 -30.11
CA VAL A 628 11.31 -7.88 -31.12
C VAL A 628 10.70 -7.85 -32.52
N GLY A 629 11.46 -7.30 -33.47
CA GLY A 629 11.09 -7.34 -34.88
C GLY A 629 11.24 -8.74 -35.47
N ALA A 630 10.92 -8.88 -36.77
CA ALA A 630 11.00 -10.15 -37.48
C ALA A 630 12.39 -10.82 -37.38
N LYS A 631 13.46 -10.04 -37.33
CA LYS A 631 14.86 -10.52 -37.21
C LYS A 631 15.32 -10.81 -35.77
N GLY A 632 14.43 -10.71 -34.78
CA GLY A 632 14.77 -10.94 -33.37
C GLY A 632 15.51 -9.79 -32.69
N ALA A 633 15.68 -8.66 -33.37
CA ALA A 633 16.29 -7.45 -32.83
C ALA A 633 15.25 -6.50 -32.20
N PRO A 634 15.67 -5.63 -31.25
CA PRO A 634 14.83 -4.52 -30.78
C PRO A 634 14.31 -3.66 -31.93
N LEU A 635 13.11 -3.12 -31.77
CA LEU A 635 12.50 -2.20 -32.72
C LEU A 635 13.20 -0.83 -32.69
N PRO A 636 13.49 -0.22 -33.84
CA PRO A 636 13.90 1.18 -33.94
C PRO A 636 12.87 2.12 -33.29
N GLY A 637 13.30 3.28 -32.79
CA GLY A 637 12.44 4.19 -32.02
C GLY A 637 11.15 4.63 -32.72
N GLU A 638 11.19 4.89 -34.03
CA GLU A 638 10.00 5.25 -34.81
C GLU A 638 9.01 4.08 -34.95
N GLU A 639 9.53 2.86 -35.17
CA GLU A 639 8.74 1.64 -35.29
C GLU A 639 8.11 1.27 -33.95
N ALA A 640 8.88 1.33 -32.86
CA ALA A 640 8.39 1.14 -31.49
C ALA A 640 7.25 2.11 -31.16
N ALA A 641 7.40 3.39 -31.49
CA ALA A 641 6.37 4.40 -31.27
C ALA A 641 5.12 4.16 -32.14
N ALA A 642 5.28 3.65 -33.36
CA ALA A 642 4.16 3.29 -34.22
C ALA A 642 3.37 2.10 -33.66
N VAL A 643 4.06 1.06 -33.18
CA VAL A 643 3.43 -0.09 -32.52
C VAL A 643 2.67 0.36 -31.28
N ALA A 644 3.27 1.20 -30.42
CA ALA A 644 2.61 1.73 -29.22
C ALA A 644 1.34 2.53 -29.56
N ARG A 645 1.38 3.43 -30.54
CA ARG A 645 0.20 4.19 -31.00
C ARG A 645 -0.91 3.28 -31.51
N LYS A 646 -0.57 2.30 -32.36
CA LYS A 646 -1.54 1.34 -32.91
C LYS A 646 -2.20 0.50 -31.80
N LEU A 647 -1.42 0.09 -30.80
CA LEU A 647 -1.94 -0.61 -29.62
C LEU A 647 -2.91 0.27 -28.83
N GLU A 648 -2.53 1.53 -28.58
CA GLU A 648 -3.38 2.47 -27.85
C GLU A 648 -4.71 2.72 -28.57
N GLU A 649 -4.68 2.92 -29.88
CA GLU A 649 -5.88 3.06 -30.72
C GLU A 649 -6.77 1.81 -30.64
N THR A 650 -6.18 0.62 -30.77
CA THR A 650 -6.90 -0.66 -30.73
C THR A 650 -7.57 -0.89 -29.37
N LEU A 651 -6.94 -0.45 -28.28
CA LEU A 651 -7.48 -0.61 -26.92
C LEU A 651 -8.55 0.43 -26.57
N ARG A 652 -8.57 1.60 -27.25
CA ARG A 652 -9.60 2.63 -27.06
C ARG A 652 -10.96 2.22 -27.65
N GLY A 653 -10.98 1.30 -28.61
CA GLY A 653 -12.17 0.83 -29.30
C GLY A 653 -12.30 1.45 -30.67
#